data_AF-A0A942H175-F1
#
_entry.id   AF-A0A942H175-F1
#
_cell.length_a   1.000
_cell.length_b   1.000
_cell.length_c   1.000
_cell.angle_alpha   90.00
_cell.angle_beta   90.00
_cell.angle_gamma   90.00
#
_symmetry.space_group_name_H-M   'P 1'
#
loop_
_entity.id
_entity.type
_entity.pdbx_description
1 polymer ?
#
loop_
_entity_poly.entity_id
_entity_poly.type
_entity_poly.pdbx_seq_one_letter_code
_entity_poly.pdbx_strand_id
1 'polypeptide(L)'
;MRELPFPLLGLSGGIAAGKSFVAKWLEARGWAVLDADALAREAVAPDTEGLAAVVQAFGASVLAADGSMDRAVVGSLVFSDDAKRRALEAILHPRIEALRTERLAALPPDTKGAVLDAALWVERGKAHHFDAFWTVDAPESLRITRLMARDGLDESAARARIRAQVHAAERALHADLVVPNDGRDLEAILARAESEVLAHWKARRARAWRSLMDAPFSPDQLRLVLETLLSKGGDYAEAFVERRRANALGMDDGRMEDLVAAETLGVGLRVMEGDTTRFADLISPSLDELIEAARTLAAPGAGGAVAVPALKAVQVPTPSPIERDPSEVPLTEKVALVKRAETLARQETESLRAGALRQVSVGYGDSAQGVWIASAERGGSGWTARLSADHRVQGVLRLNITTGAKTEEGDRLQTGYQALGETRGFELFADDRVEATVKEAARLAVLALDAQPAPAGTFPVVLSSSAGGTMIHEACGHGLEADLALAGMSAFAGKLGQKVAAEGVTIVDDGTLPHKRGSAAVDDEGNASTRVVLIENGVLKQYLQSRKTARKMGVEPTGNGRRESYKHLPIPRMRNTFLAPGEEAPEAILADLDRGLFVKHMGGGQVDTVTGNFVFEVKEGYWVEKGQLKYPVKNATLSGAGPAVLQQLTRIGHDLEHFDIGTCGKDGQGVPVSDALPTILCPALVVGGTAEPLPSVI
;
A
#
# COMPACT_ATOMS: atom_id res chain seq x y z
N MET A 1 8.26 2.98 -22.68
CA MET A 1 8.73 2.10 -21.58
C MET A 1 8.43 0.63 -21.86
N ARG A 2 7.19 0.24 -22.18
CA ARG A 2 6.82 -1.17 -22.41
C ARG A 2 7.61 -1.89 -23.52
N GLU A 3 8.03 -1.17 -24.55
CA GLU A 3 8.68 -1.71 -25.76
C GLU A 3 10.21 -1.60 -25.75
N LEU A 4 10.83 -1.17 -24.64
CA LEU A 4 12.28 -1.06 -24.58
C LEU A 4 12.94 -2.44 -24.73
N PRO A 5 13.98 -2.61 -25.57
CA PRO A 5 14.62 -3.91 -25.77
C PRO A 5 15.54 -4.33 -24.60
N PHE A 6 15.66 -3.49 -23.58
CA PHE A 6 16.53 -3.65 -22.40
C PHE A 6 15.80 -3.28 -21.09
N PRO A 7 16.29 -3.70 -19.92
CA PRO A 7 15.69 -3.37 -18.62
C PRO A 7 15.86 -1.90 -18.25
N LEU A 8 14.88 -1.37 -17.52
CA LEU A 8 14.86 -0.05 -16.94
C LEU A 8 14.90 -0.16 -15.40
N LEU A 9 15.99 0.30 -14.80
CA LEU A 9 16.22 0.32 -13.36
C LEU A 9 15.94 1.72 -12.80
N GLY A 10 15.04 1.80 -11.82
CA GLY A 10 14.86 3.01 -11.01
C GLY A 10 15.87 3.00 -9.88
N LEU A 11 16.61 4.09 -9.71
CA LEU A 11 17.59 4.23 -8.63
C LEU A 11 17.25 5.45 -7.78
N SER A 12 16.94 5.21 -6.51
CA SER A 12 16.69 6.24 -5.50
C SER A 12 17.73 6.16 -4.38
N GLY A 13 17.74 7.15 -3.49
CA GLY A 13 18.58 7.14 -2.30
C GLY A 13 18.60 8.49 -1.61
N GLY A 14 18.80 8.48 -0.29
CA GLY A 14 18.94 9.71 0.49
C GLY A 14 20.19 10.51 0.10
N ILE A 15 20.22 11.81 0.45
CA ILE A 15 21.41 12.64 0.26
C ILE A 15 22.62 11.99 0.95
N ALA A 16 23.74 11.93 0.24
CA ALA A 16 24.98 11.28 0.68
C ALA A 16 24.89 9.77 0.99
N ALA A 17 23.80 9.09 0.60
CA ALA A 17 23.67 7.63 0.73
C ALA A 17 24.55 6.85 -0.28
N GLY A 18 25.05 7.51 -1.34
CA GLY A 18 25.94 6.90 -2.34
C GLY A 18 25.27 6.42 -3.62
N LYS A 19 24.07 6.93 -3.95
CA LYS A 19 23.40 6.74 -5.24
C LYS A 19 24.35 6.90 -6.45
N SER A 20 25.16 7.96 -6.46
CA SER A 20 26.10 8.23 -7.55
C SER A 20 27.21 7.18 -7.68
N PHE A 21 27.58 6.50 -6.59
CA PHE A 21 28.52 5.38 -6.66
C PHE A 21 27.88 4.20 -7.40
N VAL A 22 26.66 3.82 -7.03
CA VAL A 22 25.92 2.72 -7.67
C VAL A 22 25.67 3.01 -9.15
N ALA A 23 25.28 4.25 -9.49
CA ALA A 23 25.08 4.65 -10.88
C ALA A 23 26.36 4.50 -11.72
N LYS A 24 27.51 4.98 -11.21
CA LYS A 24 28.81 4.83 -11.89
C LYS A 24 29.26 3.37 -12.00
N TRP A 25 28.98 2.56 -10.98
CA TRP A 25 29.28 1.13 -11.00
C TRP A 25 28.51 0.41 -12.11
N LEU A 26 27.23 0.75 -12.31
CA LEU A 26 26.42 0.21 -13.40
C LEU A 26 26.88 0.73 -14.78
N GLU A 27 27.21 2.03 -14.87
CA GLU A 27 27.73 2.64 -16.09
C GLU A 27 29.01 1.95 -16.58
N ALA A 28 29.96 1.71 -15.67
CA ALA A 28 31.21 0.99 -15.96
C ALA A 28 30.98 -0.45 -16.48
N ARG A 29 29.78 -1.01 -16.29
CA ARG A 29 29.39 -2.36 -16.70
C ARG A 29 28.46 -2.38 -17.92
N GLY A 30 28.29 -1.23 -18.59
CA GLY A 30 27.56 -1.11 -19.85
C GLY A 30 26.10 -0.66 -19.72
N TRP A 31 25.67 -0.18 -18.55
CA TRP A 31 24.35 0.45 -18.41
C TRP A 31 24.39 1.90 -18.87
N ALA A 32 23.33 2.36 -19.53
CA ALA A 32 23.11 3.78 -19.75
C ALA A 32 22.59 4.44 -18.47
N VAL A 33 23.10 5.60 -18.08
CA VAL A 33 22.61 6.35 -16.91
C VAL A 33 21.98 7.66 -17.38
N LEU A 34 20.72 7.87 -17.05
CA LEU A 34 20.01 9.12 -17.31
C LEU A 34 19.77 9.83 -15.98
N ASP A 35 20.42 10.97 -15.81
CA ASP A 35 20.29 11.83 -14.64
C ASP A 35 19.04 12.72 -14.78
N ALA A 36 18.08 12.56 -13.87
CA ALA A 36 16.85 13.35 -13.86
C ALA A 36 17.13 14.85 -13.63
N ASP A 37 18.15 15.18 -12.83
CA ASP A 37 18.54 16.57 -12.62
C ASP A 37 19.06 17.18 -13.92
N ALA A 38 19.83 16.42 -14.71
CA ALA A 38 20.33 16.85 -16.01
C ALA A 38 19.18 17.13 -16.99
N LEU A 39 18.20 16.21 -17.07
CA LEU A 39 17.00 16.39 -17.91
C LEU A 39 16.16 17.60 -17.48
N ALA A 40 16.04 17.85 -16.17
CA ALA A 40 15.37 19.03 -15.65
C ALA A 40 16.10 20.33 -16.04
N ARG A 41 17.45 20.33 -16.12
CA ARG A 41 18.22 21.49 -16.61
C ARG A 41 17.96 21.73 -18.09
N GLU A 42 17.96 20.65 -18.86
CA GLU A 42 17.72 20.67 -20.31
C GLU A 42 16.32 21.17 -20.65
N ALA A 43 15.30 20.75 -19.88
CA ALA A 43 13.91 21.17 -20.08
C ALA A 43 13.66 22.68 -19.98
N VAL A 44 14.58 23.44 -19.37
CA VAL A 44 14.53 24.91 -19.23
C VAL A 44 15.82 25.58 -19.67
N ALA A 45 16.56 24.94 -20.58
CA ALA A 45 17.69 25.59 -21.21
C ALA A 45 17.23 26.85 -21.98
N PRO A 46 18.13 27.83 -22.23
CA PRO A 46 17.83 28.95 -23.10
C PRO A 46 17.19 28.51 -24.42
N ASP A 47 16.26 29.32 -24.93
CA ASP A 47 15.52 29.10 -26.18
C ASP A 47 14.59 27.86 -26.21
N THR A 48 14.30 27.26 -25.06
CA THR A 48 13.30 26.17 -24.96
C THR A 48 11.90 26.69 -24.63
N GLU A 49 10.88 25.96 -25.09
CA GLU A 49 9.48 26.22 -24.69
C GLU A 49 9.27 26.13 -23.17
N GLY A 50 10.08 25.32 -22.48
CA GLY A 50 10.01 25.19 -21.03
C GLY A 50 10.41 26.47 -20.32
N LEU A 51 11.53 27.09 -20.71
CA LEU A 51 11.93 28.38 -20.15
C LEU A 51 10.90 29.47 -20.47
N ALA A 52 10.37 29.51 -21.70
CA ALA A 52 9.33 30.46 -22.08
C ALA A 52 8.06 30.33 -21.21
N ALA A 53 7.61 29.09 -20.95
CA ALA A 53 6.46 28.84 -20.08
C ALA A 53 6.73 29.23 -18.62
N VAL A 54 7.95 28.99 -18.10
CA VAL A 54 8.35 29.45 -16.77
C VAL A 54 8.33 30.97 -16.69
N VAL A 55 8.89 31.68 -17.68
CA VAL A 55 8.86 33.15 -17.73
C VAL A 55 7.43 33.67 -17.81
N GLN A 56 6.55 33.01 -18.56
CA GLN A 56 5.14 33.39 -18.63
C GLN A 56 4.42 33.24 -17.29
N ALA A 57 4.72 32.18 -16.53
CA ALA A 57 4.07 31.90 -15.25
C ALA A 57 4.63 32.74 -14.09
N PHE A 58 5.94 33.04 -14.10
CA PHE A 58 6.65 33.65 -12.95
C PHE A 58 7.24 35.03 -13.23
N GLY A 59 7.14 35.52 -14.47
CA GLY A 59 7.68 36.81 -14.90
C GLY A 59 9.16 36.77 -15.29
N ALA A 60 9.66 37.84 -15.91
CA ALA A 60 11.03 37.93 -16.43
C ALA A 60 12.12 37.97 -15.34
N SER A 61 11.77 38.19 -14.08
CA SER A 61 12.72 38.19 -12.95
C SER A 61 13.36 36.84 -12.67
N VAL A 62 12.84 35.76 -13.27
CA VAL A 62 13.40 34.40 -13.17
C VAL A 62 14.55 34.15 -14.14
N LEU A 63 14.94 35.13 -14.93
CA LEU A 63 16.06 35.05 -15.86
C LEU A 63 17.32 35.68 -15.25
N ALA A 64 18.44 34.99 -15.38
CA ALA A 64 19.77 35.54 -15.15
C ALA A 64 20.18 36.46 -16.32
N ALA A 65 21.26 37.22 -16.12
CA ALA A 65 21.74 38.19 -17.12
C ALA A 65 22.17 37.55 -18.45
N ASP A 66 22.49 36.25 -18.46
CA ASP A 66 22.87 35.47 -19.64
C ASP A 66 21.67 34.82 -20.36
N GLY A 67 20.43 35.11 -19.92
CA GLY A 67 19.21 34.54 -20.47
C GLY A 67 18.89 33.11 -19.99
N SER A 68 19.70 32.54 -19.09
CA SER A 68 19.39 31.27 -18.43
C SER A 68 18.42 31.46 -17.26
N MET A 69 17.83 30.37 -16.77
CA MET A 69 16.95 30.41 -15.59
C MET A 69 17.75 30.64 -14.31
N ASP A 70 17.43 31.70 -13.56
CA ASP A 70 17.94 31.92 -12.21
C ASP A 70 17.22 30.98 -11.23
N ARG A 71 17.89 29.88 -10.91
CA ARG A 71 17.38 28.83 -10.01
C ARG A 71 17.21 29.29 -8.58
N ALA A 72 18.03 30.23 -8.11
CA ALA A 72 17.93 30.73 -6.75
C ALA A 72 16.64 31.56 -6.62
N VAL A 73 16.35 32.40 -7.62
CA VAL A 73 15.12 33.18 -7.67
C VAL A 73 13.89 32.27 -7.81
N VAL A 74 13.88 31.35 -8.78
CA VAL A 74 12.77 30.40 -8.95
C VAL A 74 12.56 29.57 -7.69
N GLY A 75 13.64 29.07 -7.10
CA GLY A 75 13.62 28.31 -5.84
C GLY A 75 12.97 29.11 -4.71
N SER A 76 13.34 30.38 -4.54
CA SER A 76 12.74 31.25 -3.51
C SER A 76 11.25 31.50 -3.72
N LEU A 77 10.79 31.58 -4.98
CA LEU A 77 9.38 31.82 -5.31
C LEU A 77 8.50 30.59 -5.04
N VAL A 78 9.02 29.38 -5.24
CA VAL A 78 8.25 28.14 -5.07
C VAL A 78 8.37 27.54 -3.67
N PHE A 79 9.46 27.83 -2.94
CA PHE A 79 9.71 27.24 -1.62
C PHE A 79 8.64 27.60 -0.58
N SER A 80 8.05 28.79 -0.68
CA SER A 80 7.03 29.28 0.27
C SER A 80 5.60 29.28 -0.29
N ASP A 81 5.37 28.80 -1.52
CA ASP A 81 4.08 28.90 -2.21
C ASP A 81 3.77 27.61 -2.99
N ASP A 82 2.89 26.80 -2.40
CA ASP A 82 2.45 25.51 -2.96
C ASP A 82 1.74 25.62 -4.30
N ALA A 83 1.06 26.73 -4.57
CA ALA A 83 0.38 26.94 -5.85
C ALA A 83 1.42 27.22 -6.95
N LYS A 84 2.44 28.03 -6.64
CA LYS A 84 3.58 28.27 -7.54
C LYS A 84 4.41 27.02 -7.78
N ARG A 85 4.67 26.23 -6.74
CA ARG A 85 5.34 24.92 -6.88
C ARG A 85 4.58 24.02 -7.85
N ARG A 86 3.26 23.87 -7.67
CA ARG A 86 2.41 23.07 -8.57
C ARG A 86 2.40 23.61 -10.01
N ALA A 87 2.39 24.92 -10.19
CA ALA A 87 2.46 25.54 -11.51
C ALA A 87 3.79 25.23 -12.22
N LEU A 88 4.92 25.35 -11.51
CA LEU A 88 6.24 25.01 -12.04
C LEU A 88 6.32 23.53 -12.42
N GLU A 89 5.84 22.66 -11.54
CA GLU A 89 5.76 21.22 -11.77
C GLU A 89 4.92 20.86 -13.00
N ALA A 90 3.77 21.51 -13.19
CA ALA A 90 2.91 21.31 -14.36
C ALA A 90 3.59 21.71 -15.68
N ILE A 91 4.52 22.67 -15.65
CA ILE A 91 5.32 23.08 -16.80
C ILE A 91 6.46 22.09 -17.06
N LEU A 92 7.22 21.73 -16.01
CA LEU A 92 8.44 20.94 -16.11
C LEU A 92 8.17 19.46 -16.39
N HIS A 93 7.21 18.84 -15.68
CA HIS A 93 7.06 17.39 -15.73
C HIS A 93 6.78 16.85 -17.14
N PRO A 94 5.81 17.38 -17.92
CA PRO A 94 5.56 16.86 -19.26
C PRO A 94 6.80 16.92 -20.17
N ARG A 95 7.64 17.94 -19.99
CA ARG A 95 8.86 18.17 -20.78
C ARG A 95 10.00 17.23 -20.37
N ILE A 96 10.21 17.04 -19.07
CA ILE A 96 11.19 16.07 -18.55
C ILE A 96 10.80 14.65 -19.00
N GLU A 97 9.51 14.32 -18.94
CA GLU A 97 8.98 13.04 -19.40
C GLU A 97 9.19 12.84 -20.92
N ALA A 98 9.02 13.88 -21.73
CA ALA A 98 9.29 13.86 -23.16
C ALA A 98 10.78 13.64 -23.48
N LEU A 99 11.67 14.45 -22.88
CA LEU A 99 13.13 14.32 -23.05
C LEU A 99 13.63 12.93 -22.62
N ARG A 100 13.13 12.41 -21.50
CA ARG A 100 13.45 11.05 -21.05
C ARG A 100 13.01 10.02 -22.10
N THR A 101 11.79 10.16 -22.62
CA THR A 101 11.23 9.20 -23.58
C THR A 101 12.05 9.20 -24.87
N GLU A 102 12.42 10.39 -25.36
CA GLU A 102 13.32 10.56 -26.50
C GLU A 102 14.69 9.92 -26.24
N ARG A 103 15.30 10.21 -25.09
CA ARG A 103 16.63 9.69 -24.75
C ARG A 103 16.65 8.17 -24.64
N LEU A 104 15.62 7.58 -24.02
CA LEU A 104 15.48 6.13 -23.93
C LEU A 104 15.25 5.49 -25.31
N ALA A 105 14.49 6.16 -26.19
CA ALA A 105 14.25 5.67 -27.55
C ALA A 105 15.51 5.76 -28.45
N ALA A 106 16.41 6.69 -28.15
CA ALA A 106 17.67 6.87 -28.88
C ALA A 106 18.78 5.88 -28.46
N LEU A 107 18.60 5.13 -27.36
CA LEU A 107 19.60 4.16 -26.92
C LEU A 107 19.69 2.96 -27.89
N PRO A 108 20.90 2.44 -28.17
CA PRO A 108 21.08 1.25 -28.98
C PRO A 108 20.25 0.05 -28.46
N PRO A 109 19.63 -0.76 -29.33
CA PRO A 109 18.83 -1.90 -28.88
C PRO A 109 19.60 -2.96 -28.09
N ASP A 110 20.92 -3.03 -28.27
CA ASP A 110 21.86 -3.92 -27.57
C ASP A 110 22.41 -3.33 -26.27
N THR A 111 21.92 -2.15 -25.85
CA THR A 111 22.22 -1.58 -24.53
C THR A 111 21.89 -2.58 -23.43
N LYS A 112 22.81 -2.78 -22.47
CA LYS A 112 22.64 -3.76 -21.39
C LYS A 112 21.42 -3.47 -20.51
N GLY A 113 21.16 -2.19 -20.27
CA GLY A 113 20.06 -1.67 -19.46
C GLY A 113 20.19 -0.16 -19.28
N ALA A 114 19.13 0.49 -18.80
CA ALA A 114 19.11 1.92 -18.51
C ALA A 114 18.77 2.17 -17.03
N VAL A 115 19.48 3.08 -16.39
CA VAL A 115 19.26 3.54 -15.01
C VAL A 115 18.67 4.94 -15.05
N LEU A 116 17.57 5.16 -14.33
CA LEU A 116 17.02 6.49 -14.11
C LEU A 116 17.16 6.88 -12.65
N ASP A 117 17.57 8.12 -12.39
CA ASP A 117 17.33 8.71 -11.08
C ASP A 117 15.82 8.85 -10.84
N ALA A 118 15.35 8.20 -9.78
CA ALA A 118 13.95 7.99 -9.53
C ALA A 118 13.50 8.50 -8.15
N ALA A 119 14.24 9.44 -7.55
CA ALA A 119 13.88 10.04 -6.25
C ALA A 119 12.43 10.55 -6.21
N LEU A 120 12.01 11.32 -7.22
CA LEU A 120 10.64 11.85 -7.35
C LEU A 120 9.59 10.79 -7.68
N TRP A 121 9.98 9.60 -8.13
CA TRP A 121 9.05 8.53 -8.49
C TRP A 121 8.55 7.77 -7.26
N VAL A 122 9.40 7.66 -6.23
CA VAL A 122 9.01 7.12 -4.91
C VAL A 122 7.89 7.98 -4.32
N GLU A 123 8.11 9.28 -4.24
CA GLU A 123 7.16 10.26 -3.70
C GLU A 123 5.80 10.27 -4.43
N ARG A 124 5.79 9.83 -5.69
CA ARG A 124 4.60 9.76 -6.55
C ARG A 124 3.96 8.38 -6.63
N GLY A 125 4.49 7.38 -5.92
CA GLY A 125 3.98 6.01 -5.97
C GLY A 125 4.14 5.36 -7.35
N LYS A 126 5.22 5.68 -8.09
CA LYS A 126 5.41 5.19 -9.47
C LYS A 126 6.54 4.17 -9.63
N ALA A 127 7.11 3.66 -8.54
CA ALA A 127 8.21 2.70 -8.59
C ALA A 127 7.91 1.45 -9.45
N HIS A 128 6.64 1.02 -9.49
CA HIS A 128 6.18 -0.12 -10.28
C HIS A 128 6.21 0.06 -11.81
N HIS A 129 6.58 1.24 -12.32
CA HIS A 129 6.81 1.45 -13.75
C HIS A 129 8.19 0.96 -14.24
N PHE A 130 9.09 0.64 -13.32
CA PHE A 130 10.42 0.12 -13.60
C PHE A 130 10.42 -1.40 -13.62
N ASP A 131 11.40 -2.02 -14.30
CA ASP A 131 11.57 -3.47 -14.24
C ASP A 131 12.23 -3.92 -12.93
N ALA A 132 12.97 -3.00 -12.32
CA ALA A 132 13.44 -3.09 -10.94
C ALA A 132 13.57 -1.69 -10.33
N PHE A 133 13.38 -1.57 -9.02
CA PHE A 133 13.54 -0.34 -8.27
C PHE A 133 14.47 -0.52 -7.08
N TRP A 134 15.63 0.14 -7.10
CA TRP A 134 16.61 0.06 -6.01
C TRP A 134 16.65 1.38 -5.24
N THR A 135 16.76 1.29 -3.92
CA THR A 135 17.08 2.43 -3.06
C THR A 135 18.43 2.22 -2.42
N VAL A 136 19.30 3.22 -2.47
CA VAL A 136 20.60 3.18 -1.78
C VAL A 136 20.44 3.85 -0.43
N ASP A 137 20.83 3.14 0.63
CA ASP A 137 20.78 3.67 1.99
C ASP A 137 22.09 3.51 2.73
N ALA A 138 22.30 4.34 3.75
CA ALA A 138 23.47 4.32 4.61
C ALA A 138 23.11 4.90 5.99
N PRO A 139 23.80 4.48 7.07
CA PRO A 139 23.58 5.03 8.41
C PRO A 139 23.61 6.56 8.41
N GLU A 140 22.69 7.19 9.14
CA GLU A 140 22.56 8.65 9.15
C GLU A 140 23.88 9.34 9.54
N SER A 141 24.58 8.81 10.54
CA SER A 141 25.90 9.31 10.99
C SER A 141 26.93 9.34 9.85
N LEU A 142 26.94 8.32 8.99
CA LEU A 142 27.81 8.25 7.82
C LEU A 142 27.37 9.23 6.73
N ARG A 143 26.05 9.39 6.52
CA ARG A 143 25.50 10.36 5.56
C ARG A 143 25.83 11.80 5.97
N ILE A 144 25.70 12.13 7.25
CA ILE A 144 26.11 13.44 7.82
C ILE A 144 27.59 13.69 7.54
N THR A 145 28.46 12.75 7.91
CA THR A 145 29.91 12.86 7.71
C THR A 145 30.26 13.12 6.24
N ARG A 146 29.65 12.34 5.33
CA ARG A 146 29.84 12.51 3.87
C ARG A 146 29.33 13.86 3.36
N LEU A 147 28.17 14.31 3.87
CA LEU A 147 27.55 15.56 3.45
C LEU A 147 28.35 16.78 3.89
N MET A 148 28.83 16.78 5.15
CA MET A 148 29.72 17.82 5.67
C MET A 148 31.01 17.91 4.86
N ALA A 149 31.63 16.76 4.54
CA ALA A 149 32.86 16.72 3.75
C ALA A 149 32.65 17.20 2.29
N ARG A 150 31.50 16.90 1.68
CA ARG A 150 31.18 17.27 0.30
C ARG A 150 30.79 18.75 0.15
N ASP A 151 29.97 19.25 1.07
CA ASP A 151 29.30 20.56 0.94
C ASP A 151 29.86 21.63 1.90
N GLY A 152 30.82 21.29 2.76
CA GLY A 152 31.42 22.23 3.74
C GLY A 152 30.44 22.70 4.81
N LEU A 153 29.45 21.86 5.17
CA LEU A 153 28.40 22.17 6.14
C LEU A 153 28.82 21.80 7.56
N ASP A 154 28.23 22.45 8.56
CA ASP A 154 28.21 21.93 9.93
C ASP A 154 27.21 20.77 10.08
N GLU A 155 27.27 20.07 11.21
CA GLU A 155 26.41 18.91 11.48
C GLU A 155 24.92 19.29 11.53
N SER A 156 24.58 20.46 12.06
CA SER A 156 23.19 20.91 12.19
C SER A 156 22.54 21.14 10.82
N ALA A 157 23.25 21.83 9.93
CA ALA A 157 22.84 22.07 8.56
C ALA A 157 22.79 20.76 7.74
N ALA A 158 23.73 19.83 7.96
CA ALA A 158 23.70 18.52 7.33
C ALA A 158 22.47 17.70 7.74
N ARG A 159 22.15 17.65 9.04
CA ARG A 159 20.95 16.98 9.57
C ARG A 159 19.68 17.61 9.03
N ALA A 160 19.57 18.94 9.03
CA ALA A 160 18.41 19.65 8.49
C ALA A 160 18.13 19.28 7.03
N ARG A 161 19.18 19.14 6.20
CA ARG A 161 19.03 18.71 4.80
C ARG A 161 18.60 17.25 4.65
N ILE A 162 19.09 16.36 5.50
CA ILE A 162 18.67 14.94 5.49
C ILE A 162 17.18 14.83 5.87
N ARG A 163 16.76 15.55 6.90
CA ARG A 163 15.37 15.56 7.41
C ARG A 163 14.35 16.19 6.48
N ALA A 164 14.78 17.06 5.57
CA ALA A 164 13.90 17.64 4.57
C ALA A 164 13.49 16.65 3.46
N GLN A 165 14.07 15.45 3.43
CA GLN A 165 13.74 14.40 2.46
C GLN A 165 12.75 13.40 3.06
N VAL A 166 12.07 12.63 2.20
CA VAL A 166 11.31 11.44 2.61
C VAL A 166 12.17 10.56 3.52
N HIS A 167 11.58 9.90 4.52
CA HIS A 167 12.36 9.06 5.42
C HIS A 167 12.90 7.80 4.70
N ALA A 168 14.00 7.22 5.20
CA ALA A 168 14.60 6.03 4.59
C ALA A 168 13.67 4.81 4.60
N ALA A 169 13.01 4.56 5.73
CA ALA A 169 12.02 3.50 5.89
C ALA A 169 10.86 3.64 4.88
N GLU A 170 10.32 4.85 4.68
CA GLU A 170 9.26 5.07 3.69
C GLU A 170 9.76 4.83 2.25
N ARG A 171 10.97 5.28 1.90
CA ARG A 171 11.55 4.96 0.58
C ARG A 171 11.71 3.46 0.35
N ALA A 172 12.09 2.71 1.38
CA ALA A 172 12.31 1.28 1.30
C ALA A 172 11.03 0.51 0.95
N LEU A 173 9.85 1.05 1.29
CA LEU A 173 8.56 0.42 0.96
C LEU A 173 8.34 0.22 -0.53
N HIS A 174 8.95 1.05 -1.36
CA HIS A 174 8.80 1.01 -2.82
C HIS A 174 9.92 0.24 -3.53
N ALA A 175 10.94 -0.20 -2.80
CA ALA A 175 12.12 -0.81 -3.38
C ALA A 175 11.99 -2.33 -3.50
N ASP A 176 12.45 -2.86 -4.62
CA ASP A 176 12.75 -4.29 -4.76
C ASP A 176 14.02 -4.66 -3.99
N LEU A 177 14.95 -3.71 -3.85
CA LEU A 177 16.21 -3.87 -3.15
C LEU A 177 16.61 -2.58 -2.43
N VAL A 178 16.91 -2.70 -1.14
CA VAL A 178 17.64 -1.68 -0.38
C VAL A 178 19.12 -2.03 -0.43
N VAL A 179 19.92 -1.21 -1.11
CA VAL A 179 21.37 -1.37 -1.26
C VAL A 179 22.06 -0.73 -0.06
N PRO A 180 22.72 -1.51 0.82
CA PRO A 180 23.32 -0.98 2.03
C PRO A 180 24.75 -0.48 1.76
N ASN A 181 24.92 0.84 1.75
CA ASN A 181 26.21 1.50 1.61
C ASN A 181 26.81 1.86 2.97
N ASP A 182 27.00 0.84 3.80
CA ASP A 182 27.39 0.92 5.21
C ASP A 182 28.76 0.26 5.50
N GLY A 183 29.53 -0.11 4.47
CA GLY A 183 30.84 -0.74 4.59
C GLY A 183 30.86 -2.25 4.35
N ARG A 184 29.70 -2.88 4.08
CA ARG A 184 29.61 -4.26 3.55
C ARG A 184 30.17 -4.37 2.13
N ASP A 185 30.38 -5.60 1.65
CA ASP A 185 30.80 -5.90 0.28
C ASP A 185 29.72 -5.51 -0.74
N LEU A 186 29.72 -4.22 -1.07
CA LEU A 186 28.76 -3.58 -1.95
C LEU A 186 28.85 -4.11 -3.39
N GLU A 187 30.04 -4.49 -3.86
CA GLU A 187 30.24 -4.99 -5.22
C GLU A 187 29.59 -6.35 -5.41
N ALA A 188 29.74 -7.27 -4.44
CA ALA A 188 29.08 -8.57 -4.49
C ALA A 188 27.54 -8.45 -4.48
N ILE A 189 27.00 -7.55 -3.64
CA ILE A 189 25.56 -7.27 -3.57
C ILE A 189 25.06 -6.75 -4.92
N LEU A 190 25.73 -5.75 -5.49
CA LEU A 190 25.35 -5.15 -6.76
C LEU A 190 25.48 -6.13 -7.94
N ALA A 191 26.52 -6.96 -7.96
CA ALA A 191 26.72 -7.98 -9.00
C ALA A 191 25.63 -9.05 -8.99
N ARG A 192 25.23 -9.50 -7.81
CA ARG A 192 24.10 -10.43 -7.66
C ARG A 192 22.80 -9.77 -8.11
N ALA A 193 22.52 -8.58 -7.61
CA ALA A 193 21.29 -7.85 -7.94
C ALA A 193 21.17 -7.54 -9.45
N GLU A 194 22.27 -7.11 -10.08
CA GLU A 194 22.32 -6.90 -11.54
C GLU A 194 22.00 -8.19 -12.30
N SER A 195 22.59 -9.32 -11.88
CA SER A 195 22.35 -10.63 -12.51
C SER A 195 20.88 -11.05 -12.40
N GLU A 196 20.25 -10.82 -11.23
CA GLU A 196 18.84 -11.11 -11.01
C GLU A 196 17.93 -10.24 -11.90
N VAL A 197 18.23 -8.95 -12.06
CA VAL A 197 17.47 -8.07 -12.97
C VAL A 197 17.60 -8.54 -14.42
N LEU A 198 18.82 -8.81 -14.89
CA LEU A 198 19.06 -9.24 -16.27
C LEU A 198 18.39 -10.58 -16.60
N ALA A 199 18.32 -11.49 -15.64
CA ALA A 199 17.67 -12.78 -15.82
C ALA A 199 16.14 -12.70 -15.92
N HIS A 200 15.50 -11.77 -15.18
CA HIS A 200 14.04 -11.82 -14.98
C HIS A 200 13.25 -10.63 -15.56
N TRP A 201 13.90 -9.54 -15.97
CA TRP A 201 13.19 -8.30 -16.36
C TRP A 201 12.13 -8.51 -17.46
N LYS A 202 12.39 -9.36 -18.46
CA LYS A 202 11.41 -9.63 -19.55
C LYS A 202 10.14 -10.26 -19.01
N ALA A 203 10.29 -11.24 -18.11
CA ALA A 203 9.17 -11.92 -17.47
C ALA A 203 8.42 -10.95 -16.55
N ARG A 204 9.14 -10.18 -15.72
CA ARG A 204 8.55 -9.15 -14.84
C ARG A 204 7.75 -8.13 -15.65
N ARG A 205 8.32 -7.57 -16.73
CA ARG A 205 7.62 -6.62 -17.60
C ARG A 205 6.42 -7.23 -18.29
N ALA A 206 6.55 -8.43 -18.85
CA ALA A 206 5.41 -9.08 -19.51
C ALA A 206 4.21 -9.23 -18.55
N ARG A 207 4.48 -9.55 -17.29
CA ARG A 207 3.47 -9.78 -16.25
C ARG A 207 2.98 -8.51 -15.57
N ALA A 208 3.80 -7.46 -15.51
CA ALA A 208 3.37 -6.16 -15.03
C ALA A 208 2.25 -5.54 -15.91
N TRP A 209 2.22 -5.87 -17.20
CA TRP A 209 1.39 -5.17 -18.18
C TRP A 209 0.32 -6.03 -18.88
N ARG A 210 0.22 -7.34 -18.61
CA ARG A 210 -0.75 -8.22 -19.28
C ARG A 210 -1.64 -8.93 -18.27
N SER A 211 -2.95 -8.90 -18.54
CA SER A 211 -3.88 -9.86 -17.96
C SER A 211 -3.54 -11.25 -18.48
N LEU A 212 -3.39 -12.21 -17.56
CA LEU A 212 -3.21 -13.63 -17.89
C LEU A 212 -4.55 -14.33 -18.17
N MET A 213 -5.68 -13.64 -17.97
CA MET A 213 -7.02 -14.14 -18.25
C MET A 213 -7.60 -13.48 -19.49
N ASP A 214 -8.31 -14.27 -20.30
CA ASP A 214 -9.06 -13.80 -21.46
C ASP A 214 -10.31 -13.02 -21.05
N ALA A 215 -10.54 -11.88 -21.71
CA ALA A 215 -11.72 -11.05 -21.50
C ALA A 215 -12.99 -11.81 -21.95
N PRO A 216 -14.03 -11.92 -21.10
CA PRO A 216 -15.27 -12.62 -21.48
C PRO A 216 -16.10 -11.92 -22.57
N PHE A 217 -15.91 -10.60 -22.74
CA PHE A 217 -16.63 -9.78 -23.71
C PHE A 217 -15.67 -8.87 -24.47
N SER A 218 -15.99 -8.60 -25.74
CA SER A 218 -15.22 -7.67 -26.57
C SER A 218 -15.50 -6.20 -26.16
N PRO A 219 -14.59 -5.27 -26.49
CA PRO A 219 -14.82 -3.84 -26.26
C PRO A 219 -16.11 -3.32 -26.91
N ASP A 220 -16.46 -3.81 -28.10
CA ASP A 220 -17.68 -3.40 -28.81
C ASP A 220 -18.95 -3.94 -28.14
N GLN A 221 -18.90 -5.17 -27.60
CA GLN A 221 -20.00 -5.74 -26.83
C GLN A 221 -20.25 -4.93 -25.54
N LEU A 222 -19.17 -4.58 -24.81
CA LEU A 222 -19.28 -3.75 -23.61
C LEU A 222 -19.75 -2.34 -23.93
N ARG A 223 -19.31 -1.76 -25.04
CA ARG A 223 -19.81 -0.46 -25.53
C ARG A 223 -21.32 -0.51 -25.77
N LEU A 224 -21.83 -1.55 -26.43
CA LEU A 224 -23.27 -1.72 -26.67
C LEU A 224 -24.08 -1.80 -25.35
N VAL A 225 -23.53 -2.48 -24.33
CA VAL A 225 -24.14 -2.51 -22.99
C VAL A 225 -24.19 -1.10 -22.38
N LEU A 226 -23.12 -0.32 -22.48
CA LEU A 226 -23.08 1.06 -21.97
C LEU A 226 -24.06 1.99 -22.71
N GLU A 227 -24.15 1.90 -24.04
CA GLU A 227 -25.14 2.63 -24.84
C GLU A 227 -26.57 2.29 -24.42
N THR A 228 -26.82 1.01 -24.13
CA THR A 228 -28.13 0.55 -23.64
C THR A 228 -28.45 1.08 -22.24
N LEU A 229 -27.48 1.04 -21.31
CA LEU A 229 -27.61 1.58 -19.96
C LEU A 229 -27.96 3.08 -19.97
N LEU A 230 -27.38 3.83 -20.89
CA LEU A 230 -27.56 5.28 -21.03
C LEU A 230 -28.72 5.69 -21.95
N SER A 231 -29.44 4.72 -22.53
CA SER A 231 -30.45 4.96 -23.57
C SER A 231 -31.65 5.82 -23.13
N LYS A 232 -31.82 6.01 -21.82
CA LYS A 232 -32.87 6.82 -21.21
C LYS A 232 -32.31 7.83 -20.19
N GLY A 233 -31.06 8.27 -20.35
CA GLY A 233 -30.42 9.22 -19.45
C GLY A 233 -29.43 8.59 -18.45
N GLY A 234 -28.77 9.45 -17.69
CA GLY A 234 -27.61 9.12 -16.86
C GLY A 234 -26.37 9.94 -17.24
N ASP A 235 -25.50 10.17 -16.26
CA ASP A 235 -24.25 10.94 -16.38
C ASP A 235 -23.01 10.02 -16.34
N TYR A 236 -23.22 8.74 -15.99
CA TYR A 236 -22.21 7.70 -15.90
C TYR A 236 -22.86 6.32 -16.07
N ALA A 237 -22.20 5.45 -16.81
CA ALA A 237 -22.51 4.04 -16.84
C ALA A 237 -21.24 3.19 -16.75
N GLU A 238 -21.38 2.00 -16.19
CA GLU A 238 -20.29 1.06 -15.99
C GLU A 238 -20.78 -0.38 -16.12
N ALA A 239 -19.94 -1.20 -16.75
CA ALA A 239 -19.98 -2.65 -16.67
C ALA A 239 -18.66 -3.14 -16.04
N PHE A 240 -18.75 -3.70 -14.83
CA PHE A 240 -17.65 -4.35 -14.12
C PHE A 240 -17.76 -5.85 -14.33
N VAL A 241 -16.84 -6.42 -15.11
CA VAL A 241 -16.76 -7.86 -15.38
C VAL A 241 -15.69 -8.46 -14.50
N GLU A 242 -16.00 -9.56 -13.82
CA GLU A 242 -15.08 -10.29 -12.95
C GLU A 242 -15.01 -11.77 -13.36
N ARG A 243 -13.79 -12.29 -13.49
CA ARG A 243 -13.53 -13.73 -13.46
C ARG A 243 -12.54 -14.03 -12.35
N ARG A 244 -12.87 -14.96 -11.45
CA ARG A 244 -12.03 -15.32 -10.32
C ARG A 244 -11.87 -16.82 -10.20
N ARG A 245 -10.64 -17.31 -10.08
CA ARG A 245 -10.29 -18.67 -9.68
C ARG A 245 -9.71 -18.64 -8.29
N ALA A 246 -10.19 -19.48 -7.38
CA ALA A 246 -9.76 -19.49 -6.00
C ALA A 246 -9.62 -20.92 -5.46
N ASN A 247 -8.66 -21.12 -4.58
CA ASN A 247 -8.49 -22.36 -3.83
C ASN A 247 -8.49 -22.07 -2.33
N ALA A 248 -9.12 -22.92 -1.54
CA ALA A 248 -9.04 -22.89 -0.08
C ALA A 248 -8.81 -24.30 0.44
N LEU A 249 -7.76 -24.48 1.23
CA LEU A 249 -7.39 -25.75 1.85
C LEU A 249 -7.36 -25.56 3.37
N GLY A 250 -7.91 -26.52 4.09
CA GLY A 250 -7.92 -26.55 5.55
C GLY A 250 -7.41 -27.89 6.05
N MET A 251 -6.36 -27.85 6.85
CA MET A 251 -5.83 -29.03 7.54
C MET A 251 -5.94 -28.82 9.04
N ASP A 252 -6.47 -29.82 9.73
CA ASP A 252 -6.55 -29.86 11.18
C ASP A 252 -5.98 -31.19 11.70
N ASP A 253 -5.09 -31.08 12.67
CA ASP A 253 -4.41 -32.20 13.33
C ASP A 253 -3.87 -33.29 12.37
N GLY A 254 -3.21 -32.85 11.29
CA GLY A 254 -2.59 -33.73 10.28
C GLY A 254 -3.57 -34.30 9.24
N ARG A 255 -4.86 -33.96 9.33
CA ARG A 255 -5.89 -34.38 8.38
C ARG A 255 -6.35 -33.21 7.52
N MET A 256 -6.42 -33.42 6.21
CA MET A 256 -7.04 -32.45 5.30
C MET A 256 -8.56 -32.55 5.45
N GLU A 257 -9.18 -31.51 6.00
CA GLU A 257 -10.63 -31.43 6.23
C GLU A 257 -11.32 -30.73 5.05
N ASP A 258 -10.75 -29.61 4.59
CA ASP A 258 -11.32 -28.80 3.53
C ASP A 258 -10.40 -28.77 2.30
N LEU A 259 -11.03 -28.94 1.13
CA LEU A 259 -10.40 -28.65 -0.16
C LEU A 259 -11.46 -28.08 -1.09
N VAL A 260 -11.34 -26.80 -1.39
CA VAL A 260 -12.24 -26.07 -2.28
C VAL A 260 -11.43 -25.52 -3.45
N ALA A 261 -11.94 -25.74 -4.66
CA ALA A 261 -11.52 -25.05 -5.87
C ALA A 261 -12.77 -24.45 -6.51
N ALA A 262 -12.76 -23.14 -6.74
CA ALA A 262 -13.92 -22.40 -7.25
C ALA A 262 -13.51 -21.51 -8.43
N GLU A 263 -14.40 -21.42 -9.43
CA GLU A 263 -14.34 -20.42 -10.49
C GLU A 263 -15.65 -19.64 -10.51
N THR A 264 -15.56 -18.31 -10.59
CA THR A 264 -16.70 -17.40 -10.65
C THR A 264 -16.54 -16.47 -11.84
N LEU A 265 -17.62 -16.28 -12.60
CA LEU A 265 -17.75 -15.26 -13.63
C LEU A 265 -19.01 -14.46 -13.33
N GLY A 266 -18.91 -13.13 -13.32
CA GLY A 266 -20.08 -12.27 -13.11
C GLY A 266 -19.86 -10.86 -13.63
N VAL A 267 -20.97 -10.13 -13.78
CA VAL A 267 -20.99 -8.75 -14.28
C VAL A 267 -21.88 -7.90 -13.39
N GLY A 268 -21.34 -6.79 -12.89
CA GLY A 268 -22.10 -5.73 -12.24
C GLY A 268 -22.33 -4.57 -13.22
N LEU A 269 -23.59 -4.18 -13.41
CA LEU A 269 -24.00 -3.05 -14.22
C LEU A 269 -24.43 -1.89 -13.32
N ARG A 270 -23.92 -0.69 -13.59
CA ARG A 270 -24.22 0.51 -12.79
C ARG A 270 -24.53 1.70 -13.70
N VAL A 271 -25.59 2.43 -13.37
CA VAL A 271 -25.93 3.74 -13.97
C VAL A 271 -26.07 4.77 -12.86
N MET A 272 -25.48 5.95 -13.06
CA MET A 272 -25.65 7.08 -12.16
C MET A 272 -26.29 8.26 -12.88
N GLU A 273 -27.24 8.91 -12.22
CA GLU A 273 -27.94 10.10 -12.70
C GLU A 273 -28.08 11.05 -11.50
N GLY A 274 -27.29 12.13 -11.50
CA GLY A 274 -27.04 12.93 -10.30
C GLY A 274 -26.62 12.06 -9.11
N ASP A 275 -27.43 12.09 -8.06
CA ASP A 275 -27.19 11.36 -6.81
C ASP A 275 -27.74 9.92 -6.81
N THR A 276 -28.58 9.59 -7.79
CA THR A 276 -29.25 8.29 -7.89
C THR A 276 -28.30 7.28 -8.52
N THR A 277 -28.22 6.09 -7.93
CA THR A 277 -27.47 4.95 -8.47
C THR A 277 -28.44 3.80 -8.70
N ARG A 278 -28.42 3.24 -9.91
CA ARG A 278 -29.15 2.02 -10.28
C ARG A 278 -28.13 0.92 -10.55
N PHE A 279 -28.41 -0.27 -10.03
CA PHE A 279 -27.46 -1.38 -10.05
C PHE A 279 -28.17 -2.71 -10.31
N ALA A 280 -27.52 -3.58 -11.06
CA ALA A 280 -27.88 -4.98 -11.20
C ALA A 280 -26.60 -5.82 -11.32
N ASP A 281 -26.62 -7.04 -10.82
CA ASP A 281 -25.56 -8.01 -11.01
C ASP A 281 -26.11 -9.28 -11.69
N LEU A 282 -25.23 -9.93 -12.46
CA LEU A 282 -25.55 -11.17 -13.17
C LEU A 282 -24.40 -12.16 -13.02
N ILE A 283 -24.73 -13.43 -12.82
CA ILE A 283 -23.75 -14.53 -12.78
C ILE A 283 -23.66 -15.21 -14.14
N SER A 284 -22.45 -15.35 -14.66
CA SER A 284 -22.14 -15.96 -15.96
C SER A 284 -23.09 -15.56 -17.12
N PRO A 285 -23.40 -14.26 -17.32
CA PRO A 285 -24.39 -13.86 -18.30
C PRO A 285 -23.91 -13.99 -19.74
N SER A 286 -24.85 -14.19 -20.66
CA SER A 286 -24.71 -13.93 -22.09
C SER A 286 -24.82 -12.42 -22.39
N LEU A 287 -24.43 -12.01 -23.60
CA LEU A 287 -24.57 -10.61 -24.02
C LEU A 287 -26.04 -10.15 -24.04
N ASP A 288 -26.96 -11.00 -24.48
CA ASP A 288 -28.39 -10.65 -24.57
C ASP A 288 -28.99 -10.39 -23.19
N GLU A 289 -28.62 -11.20 -22.19
CA GLU A 289 -29.02 -10.99 -20.78
C GLU A 289 -28.44 -9.69 -20.20
N LEU A 290 -27.20 -9.33 -20.55
CA LEU A 290 -26.62 -8.04 -20.17
C LEU A 290 -27.38 -6.87 -20.77
N ILE A 291 -27.79 -6.98 -22.05
CA ILE A 291 -28.57 -5.94 -22.73
C ILE A 291 -29.97 -5.83 -22.09
N GLU A 292 -30.61 -6.94 -21.75
CA GLU A 292 -31.91 -6.95 -21.07
C GLU A 292 -31.84 -6.30 -19.68
N ALA A 293 -30.83 -6.66 -18.88
CA ALA A 293 -30.59 -6.03 -17.58
C ALA A 293 -30.29 -4.52 -17.75
N ALA A 294 -29.49 -4.15 -18.76
CA ALA A 294 -29.21 -2.75 -19.06
C ALA A 294 -30.48 -1.95 -19.41
N ARG A 295 -31.39 -2.52 -20.21
CA ARG A 295 -32.69 -1.89 -20.51
C ARG A 295 -33.53 -1.70 -19.26
N THR A 296 -33.53 -2.69 -18.37
CA THR A 296 -34.25 -2.63 -17.08
C THR A 296 -33.72 -1.50 -16.20
N LEU A 297 -32.40 -1.37 -16.09
CA LEU A 297 -31.78 -0.26 -15.35
C LEU A 297 -32.02 1.11 -16.01
N ALA A 298 -32.06 1.18 -17.34
CA ALA A 298 -32.35 2.43 -18.06
C ALA A 298 -33.81 2.87 -17.90
N ALA A 299 -34.76 1.94 -17.77
CA ALA A 299 -36.22 2.18 -17.84
C ALA A 299 -36.76 3.35 -17.00
N PRO A 300 -36.30 3.60 -15.75
CA PRO A 300 -36.75 4.72 -14.92
C PRO A 300 -36.32 6.11 -15.41
N GLY A 301 -35.36 6.21 -16.34
CA GLY A 301 -34.85 7.48 -16.85
C GLY A 301 -35.77 8.13 -17.90
N ALA A 302 -35.60 9.43 -18.11
CA ALA A 302 -36.41 10.24 -19.04
C ALA A 302 -35.61 10.84 -20.21
N GLY A 303 -34.34 10.48 -20.36
CA GLY A 303 -33.46 10.92 -21.44
C GLY A 303 -33.68 10.19 -22.76
N GLY A 304 -32.77 10.43 -23.71
CA GLY A 304 -32.77 9.80 -25.03
C GLY A 304 -31.51 8.98 -25.29
N ALA A 305 -31.49 8.30 -26.43
CA ALA A 305 -30.36 7.47 -26.84
C ALA A 305 -29.05 8.26 -26.88
N VAL A 306 -27.97 7.61 -26.44
CA VAL A 306 -26.62 8.17 -26.37
C VAL A 306 -25.70 7.36 -27.30
N ALA A 307 -24.89 8.05 -28.10
CA ALA A 307 -23.79 7.45 -28.82
C ALA A 307 -22.51 7.51 -27.94
N VAL A 308 -22.14 6.38 -27.36
CA VAL A 308 -20.89 6.25 -26.58
C VAL A 308 -19.74 6.11 -27.58
N PRO A 309 -18.59 6.78 -27.43
CA PRO A 309 -17.44 6.58 -28.32
C PRO A 309 -16.82 5.18 -28.16
N ALA A 310 -15.88 4.83 -29.04
CA ALA A 310 -15.10 3.61 -28.89
C ALA A 310 -14.34 3.61 -27.54
N LEU A 311 -14.30 2.46 -26.86
CA LEU A 311 -13.65 2.34 -25.56
C LEU A 311 -12.14 2.50 -25.71
N LYS A 312 -11.59 3.53 -25.08
CA LYS A 312 -10.14 3.69 -25.00
C LYS A 312 -9.57 2.70 -23.97
N ALA A 313 -8.71 1.79 -24.41
CA ALA A 313 -8.00 0.90 -23.50
C ALA A 313 -7.08 1.70 -22.56
N VAL A 314 -7.19 1.45 -21.26
CA VAL A 314 -6.34 2.03 -20.23
C VAL A 314 -5.59 0.89 -19.54
N GLN A 315 -4.26 0.95 -19.58
CA GLN A 315 -3.40 -0.03 -18.93
C GLN A 315 -2.51 0.68 -17.92
N VAL A 316 -2.52 0.14 -16.70
CA VAL A 316 -1.66 0.59 -15.59
C VAL A 316 -0.80 -0.61 -15.22
N PRO A 317 0.53 -0.46 -15.04
CA PRO A 317 1.35 -1.57 -14.60
C PRO A 317 0.91 -2.01 -13.21
N THR A 318 0.83 -3.32 -12.97
CA THR A 318 0.57 -3.80 -11.61
C THR A 318 1.76 -3.49 -10.70
N PRO A 319 1.53 -3.01 -9.47
CA PRO A 319 2.59 -2.91 -8.45
C PRO A 319 3.11 -4.28 -8.00
N SER A 320 2.43 -5.35 -8.38
CA SER A 320 2.64 -6.70 -7.86
C SER A 320 2.78 -7.73 -8.98
N PRO A 321 3.82 -7.64 -9.83
CA PRO A 321 4.06 -8.65 -10.86
C PRO A 321 4.33 -10.00 -10.19
N ILE A 322 3.70 -11.07 -10.70
CA ILE A 322 3.80 -12.42 -10.12
C ILE A 322 4.80 -13.29 -10.86
N GLU A 323 5.36 -14.30 -10.21
CA GLU A 323 6.25 -15.28 -10.86
C GLU A 323 5.54 -16.56 -11.29
N ARG A 324 4.67 -17.07 -10.42
CA ARG A 324 3.90 -18.30 -10.60
C ARG A 324 2.44 -17.99 -10.31
N ASP A 325 1.59 -17.95 -11.34
CA ASP A 325 0.16 -17.72 -11.15
C ASP A 325 -0.45 -18.90 -10.36
N PRO A 326 -1.06 -18.68 -9.18
CA PRO A 326 -1.64 -19.76 -8.40
C PRO A 326 -2.72 -20.56 -9.14
N SER A 327 -3.37 -19.98 -10.17
CA SER A 327 -4.36 -20.70 -10.98
C SER A 327 -3.75 -21.76 -11.90
N GLU A 328 -2.43 -21.71 -12.15
CA GLU A 328 -1.69 -22.69 -12.94
C GLU A 328 -0.93 -23.71 -12.06
N VAL A 329 -0.83 -23.45 -10.75
CA VAL A 329 -0.16 -24.34 -9.80
C VAL A 329 -1.04 -25.55 -9.48
N PRO A 330 -0.55 -26.79 -9.67
CA PRO A 330 -1.30 -27.99 -9.35
C PRO A 330 -1.73 -28.04 -7.88
N LEU A 331 -2.96 -28.47 -7.65
CA LEU A 331 -3.51 -28.62 -6.30
C LEU A 331 -2.66 -29.53 -5.40
N THR A 332 -2.00 -30.53 -5.96
CA THR A 332 -1.09 -31.44 -5.23
C THR A 332 0.10 -30.71 -4.61
N GLU A 333 0.64 -29.68 -5.28
CA GLU A 333 1.73 -28.86 -4.74
C GLU A 333 1.24 -27.99 -3.57
N LYS A 334 0.02 -27.44 -3.68
CA LYS A 334 -0.63 -26.68 -2.59
C LYS A 334 -0.91 -27.56 -1.37
N VAL A 335 -1.38 -28.78 -1.58
CA VAL A 335 -1.55 -29.78 -0.52
C VAL A 335 -0.22 -30.12 0.15
N ALA A 336 0.86 -30.25 -0.63
CA ALA A 336 2.19 -30.53 -0.09
C ALA A 336 2.72 -29.36 0.78
N LEU A 337 2.49 -28.11 0.37
CA LEU A 337 2.79 -26.93 1.17
C LEU A 337 2.07 -26.95 2.53
N VAL A 338 0.77 -27.21 2.55
CA VAL A 338 -0.03 -27.26 3.79
C VAL A 338 0.47 -28.35 4.72
N LYS A 339 0.70 -29.56 4.19
CA LYS A 339 1.25 -30.69 4.97
C LYS A 339 2.63 -30.37 5.56
N ARG A 340 3.50 -29.74 4.78
CA ARG A 340 4.83 -29.34 5.23
C ARG A 340 4.76 -28.32 6.36
N ALA A 341 3.94 -27.29 6.21
CA ALA A 341 3.75 -26.27 7.24
C ALA A 341 3.20 -26.87 8.54
N GLU A 342 2.28 -27.84 8.44
CA GLU A 342 1.73 -28.58 9.58
C GLU A 342 2.82 -29.40 10.30
N THR A 343 3.61 -30.17 9.55
CA THR A 343 4.66 -31.02 10.11
C THR A 343 5.73 -30.17 10.79
N LEU A 344 6.14 -29.07 10.15
CA LEU A 344 7.09 -28.13 10.73
C LEU A 344 6.54 -27.48 12.01
N ALA A 345 5.26 -27.09 12.02
CA ALA A 345 4.64 -26.49 13.20
C ALA A 345 4.66 -27.43 14.41
N ARG A 346 4.45 -28.73 14.20
CA ARG A 346 4.60 -29.71 15.28
C ARG A 346 6.02 -29.80 15.80
N GLN A 347 6.99 -29.93 14.89
CA GLN A 347 8.41 -30.08 15.22
C GLN A 347 8.93 -28.86 15.98
N GLU A 348 8.66 -27.65 15.48
CA GLU A 348 9.09 -26.40 16.10
C GLU A 348 8.45 -26.24 17.49
N THR A 349 7.13 -26.48 17.62
CA THR A 349 6.44 -26.34 18.91
C THR A 349 6.98 -27.31 19.96
N GLU A 350 7.17 -28.58 19.61
CA GLU A 350 7.72 -29.59 20.52
C GLU A 350 9.19 -29.33 20.86
N SER A 351 9.95 -28.73 19.94
CA SER A 351 11.33 -28.29 20.21
C SER A 351 11.38 -27.13 21.22
N LEU A 352 10.41 -26.21 21.17
CA LEU A 352 10.31 -25.07 22.08
C LEU A 352 9.83 -25.49 23.47
N ARG A 353 8.82 -26.39 23.54
CA ARG A 353 8.30 -26.91 24.80
C ARG A 353 7.69 -28.31 24.61
N ALA A 354 8.48 -29.33 24.93
CA ALA A 354 8.07 -30.72 24.80
C ALA A 354 6.77 -31.03 25.58
N GLY A 355 5.83 -31.70 24.92
CA GLY A 355 4.53 -32.09 25.45
C GLY A 355 3.53 -30.95 25.61
N ALA A 356 3.84 -29.74 25.13
CA ALA A 356 2.91 -28.61 25.17
C ALA A 356 1.92 -28.59 24.00
N LEU A 357 2.23 -29.22 22.86
CA LEU A 357 1.35 -29.15 21.69
C LEU A 357 0.00 -29.86 21.95
N ARG A 358 -1.08 -29.27 21.45
CA ARG A 358 -2.43 -29.85 21.49
C ARG A 358 -3.06 -29.96 20.12
N GLN A 359 -2.88 -28.95 19.28
CA GLN A 359 -3.48 -28.91 17.95
C GLN A 359 -2.66 -28.02 17.02
N VAL A 360 -2.58 -28.42 15.75
CA VAL A 360 -2.10 -27.58 14.67
C VAL A 360 -3.19 -27.52 13.61
N SER A 361 -3.62 -26.31 13.26
CA SER A 361 -4.51 -26.07 12.13
C SER A 361 -3.83 -25.14 11.13
N VAL A 362 -3.78 -25.57 9.87
CA VAL A 362 -3.14 -24.85 8.78
C VAL A 362 -4.19 -24.54 7.71
N GLY A 363 -4.37 -23.26 7.41
CA GLY A 363 -5.26 -22.79 6.36
C GLY A 363 -4.47 -22.19 5.21
N TYR A 364 -4.73 -22.61 3.99
CA TYR A 364 -4.20 -22.00 2.78
C TYR A 364 -5.35 -21.43 1.95
N GLY A 365 -5.15 -20.25 1.37
CA GLY A 365 -6.08 -19.65 0.44
C GLY A 365 -5.35 -18.90 -0.67
N ASP A 366 -5.76 -19.12 -1.92
CA ASP A 366 -5.33 -18.29 -3.04
C ASP A 366 -6.51 -17.84 -3.90
N SER A 367 -6.30 -16.75 -4.64
CA SER A 367 -7.15 -16.44 -5.79
C SER A 367 -6.41 -15.65 -6.86
N ALA A 368 -6.70 -15.97 -8.12
CA ALA A 368 -6.36 -15.18 -9.30
C ALA A 368 -7.66 -14.58 -9.88
N GLN A 369 -7.70 -13.27 -10.02
CA GLN A 369 -8.88 -12.50 -10.42
C GLN A 369 -8.55 -11.61 -11.62
N GLY A 370 -9.26 -11.80 -12.73
CA GLY A 370 -9.29 -10.87 -13.84
C GLY A 370 -10.50 -9.93 -13.70
N VAL A 371 -10.27 -8.63 -13.83
CA VAL A 371 -11.35 -7.63 -13.88
C VAL A 371 -11.25 -6.81 -15.17
N TRP A 372 -12.41 -6.49 -15.75
CA TRP A 372 -12.54 -5.61 -16.91
C TRP A 372 -13.63 -4.59 -16.64
N ILE A 373 -13.30 -3.32 -16.75
CA ILE A 373 -14.15 -2.21 -16.31
C ILE A 373 -14.38 -1.29 -17.50
N ALA A 374 -15.51 -1.48 -18.16
CA ALA A 374 -15.97 -0.58 -19.20
C ALA A 374 -16.77 0.53 -18.55
N SER A 375 -16.43 1.79 -18.82
CA SER A 375 -17.17 2.93 -18.32
C SER A 375 -17.36 4.00 -19.39
N ALA A 376 -18.50 4.67 -19.34
CA ALA A 376 -18.81 5.83 -20.16
C ALA A 376 -19.28 6.97 -19.24
N GLU A 377 -18.74 8.15 -19.45
CA GLU A 377 -19.08 9.32 -18.65
C GLU A 377 -19.18 10.60 -19.45
N ARG A 378 -20.03 11.50 -18.96
CA ARG A 378 -20.23 12.81 -19.57
C ARG A 378 -19.11 13.76 -19.14
N GLY A 379 -18.38 14.32 -20.10
CA GLY A 379 -17.29 15.27 -19.87
C GLY A 379 -17.33 16.41 -20.90
N GLY A 380 -17.34 17.67 -20.44
CA GLY A 380 -17.44 18.83 -21.32
C GLY A 380 -18.67 18.75 -22.25
N SER A 381 -18.45 18.85 -23.56
CA SER A 381 -19.52 18.80 -24.57
C SER A 381 -19.89 17.38 -25.06
N GLY A 382 -19.31 16.32 -24.50
CA GLY A 382 -19.48 14.96 -25.04
C GLY A 382 -19.33 13.84 -24.03
N TRP A 383 -19.20 12.62 -24.56
CA TRP A 383 -18.94 11.40 -23.79
C TRP A 383 -17.50 10.99 -23.92
N THR A 384 -16.92 10.51 -22.82
CA THR A 384 -15.66 9.78 -22.81
C THR A 384 -15.93 8.35 -22.41
N ALA A 385 -15.25 7.39 -23.02
CA ALA A 385 -15.41 5.98 -22.70
C ALA A 385 -14.07 5.26 -22.62
N ARG A 386 -13.94 4.38 -21.62
CA ARG A 386 -12.69 3.68 -21.32
C ARG A 386 -12.94 2.21 -20.99
N LEU A 387 -11.92 1.40 -21.22
CA LEU A 387 -11.85 0.01 -20.77
C LEU A 387 -10.54 -0.18 -20.00
N SER A 388 -10.66 -0.36 -18.69
CA SER A 388 -9.54 -0.71 -17.82
C SER A 388 -9.56 -2.23 -17.56
N ALA A 389 -8.39 -2.82 -17.34
CA ALA A 389 -8.29 -4.22 -16.94
C ALA A 389 -7.16 -4.41 -15.92
N ASP A 390 -7.34 -5.38 -15.02
CA ASP A 390 -6.35 -5.75 -14.01
C ASP A 390 -6.38 -7.25 -13.78
N HIS A 391 -5.22 -7.81 -13.43
CA HIS A 391 -5.06 -9.19 -13.01
C HIS A 391 -4.46 -9.19 -11.60
N ARG A 392 -5.25 -9.65 -10.64
CA ARG A 392 -4.98 -9.52 -9.22
C ARG A 392 -4.85 -10.90 -8.61
N VAL A 393 -3.76 -11.10 -7.89
CA VAL A 393 -3.50 -12.34 -7.15
C VAL A 393 -3.51 -12.06 -5.66
N GLN A 394 -4.07 -12.98 -4.89
CA GLN A 394 -4.01 -12.97 -3.44
C GLN A 394 -3.57 -14.36 -2.99
N GLY A 395 -2.59 -14.45 -2.11
CA GLY A 395 -2.18 -15.70 -1.45
C GLY A 395 -2.10 -15.49 0.05
N VAL A 396 -2.58 -16.46 0.83
CA VAL A 396 -2.52 -16.45 2.29
C VAL A 396 -2.26 -17.87 2.82
N LEU A 397 -1.30 -18.00 3.73
CA LEU A 397 -1.11 -19.16 4.62
C LEU A 397 -1.35 -18.69 6.06
N ARG A 398 -2.17 -19.43 6.81
CA ARG A 398 -2.55 -19.15 8.19
C ARG A 398 -2.20 -20.34 9.07
N LEU A 399 -1.54 -20.07 10.19
CA LEU A 399 -1.16 -21.06 11.17
C LEU A 399 -1.88 -20.74 12.49
N ASN A 400 -2.60 -21.72 13.01
CA ASN A 400 -3.12 -21.70 14.37
C ASN A 400 -2.48 -22.88 15.12
N ILE A 401 -1.71 -22.58 16.16
CA ILE A 401 -1.05 -23.60 16.99
C ILE A 401 -1.59 -23.47 18.39
N THR A 402 -2.28 -24.49 18.86
CA THR A 402 -2.79 -24.56 20.23
C THR A 402 -1.83 -25.35 21.09
N THR A 403 -1.38 -24.73 22.17
CA THR A 403 -0.56 -25.36 23.21
C THR A 403 -1.33 -25.41 24.53
N GLY A 404 -0.92 -26.32 25.42
CA GLY A 404 -1.53 -26.55 26.72
C GLY A 404 -0.50 -26.85 27.80
N ALA A 405 -0.78 -26.37 29.01
CA ALA A 405 -0.05 -26.75 30.21
C ALA A 405 -1.02 -27.31 31.26
N LYS A 406 -0.71 -28.49 31.80
CA LYS A 406 -1.48 -29.09 32.89
C LYS A 406 -1.42 -28.21 34.14
N THR A 407 -2.58 -27.89 34.70
CA THR A 407 -2.75 -27.19 35.98
C THR A 407 -3.66 -27.99 36.91
N GLU A 408 -3.74 -27.61 38.18
CA GLU A 408 -4.65 -28.23 39.16
C GLU A 408 -6.14 -28.08 38.76
N GLU A 409 -6.46 -27.04 37.98
CA GLU A 409 -7.82 -26.68 37.54
C GLU A 409 -8.18 -27.22 36.14
N GLY A 410 -7.26 -27.91 35.46
CA GLY A 410 -7.43 -28.43 34.10
C GLY A 410 -6.28 -28.07 33.16
N ASP A 411 -6.43 -28.33 31.86
CA ASP A 411 -5.42 -27.97 30.86
C ASP A 411 -5.60 -26.50 30.46
N ARG A 412 -4.59 -25.67 30.72
CA ARG A 412 -4.62 -24.25 30.34
C ARG A 412 -4.17 -24.13 28.90
N LEU A 413 -5.12 -23.88 28.00
CA LEU A 413 -4.88 -23.76 26.57
C LEU A 413 -4.53 -22.32 26.16
N GLN A 414 -3.67 -22.21 25.16
CA GLN A 414 -3.28 -20.95 24.52
C GLN A 414 -3.06 -21.19 23.02
N THR A 415 -3.31 -20.16 22.21
CA THR A 415 -3.19 -20.26 20.75
C THR A 415 -2.24 -19.20 20.23
N GLY A 416 -1.22 -19.64 19.48
CA GLY A 416 -0.42 -18.77 18.63
C GLY A 416 -1.00 -18.70 17.24
N TYR A 417 -1.12 -17.49 16.71
CA TYR A 417 -1.58 -17.23 15.36
C TYR A 417 -0.49 -16.50 14.60
N GLN A 418 -0.21 -16.95 13.37
CA GLN A 418 0.54 -16.14 12.42
C GLN A 418 0.04 -16.38 11.00
N ALA A 419 0.15 -15.36 10.16
CA ALA A 419 -0.21 -15.45 8.77
C ALA A 419 0.90 -14.89 7.85
N LEU A 420 0.96 -15.46 6.65
CA LEU A 420 1.79 -15.02 5.54
C LEU A 420 0.87 -14.74 4.37
N GLY A 421 0.79 -13.49 3.91
CA GLY A 421 -0.10 -13.14 2.81
C GLY A 421 0.31 -11.88 2.06
N GLU A 422 0.23 -11.94 0.74
CA GLU A 422 0.65 -10.85 -0.15
C GLU A 422 -0.18 -10.90 -1.44
N THR A 423 -0.13 -9.80 -2.19
CA THR A 423 -0.42 -9.80 -3.63
C THR A 423 0.84 -10.25 -4.36
N ARG A 424 1.11 -11.55 -4.30
CA ARG A 424 2.25 -12.21 -4.94
C ARG A 424 1.80 -13.57 -5.46
N GLY A 425 2.47 -14.12 -6.45
CA GLY A 425 2.18 -15.46 -6.95
C GLY A 425 2.57 -16.54 -5.93
N PHE A 426 2.55 -17.80 -6.36
CA PHE A 426 2.85 -18.94 -5.50
C PHE A 426 4.29 -18.94 -4.96
N GLU A 427 5.19 -18.15 -5.55
CA GLU A 427 6.53 -17.86 -5.03
C GLU A 427 6.52 -17.19 -3.63
N LEU A 428 5.38 -16.66 -3.18
CA LEU A 428 5.17 -16.22 -1.80
C LEU A 428 5.51 -17.31 -0.77
N PHE A 429 5.22 -18.57 -1.09
CA PHE A 429 5.33 -19.70 -0.17
C PHE A 429 6.67 -20.44 -0.28
N ALA A 430 7.75 -19.69 -0.54
CA ALA A 430 9.12 -20.18 -0.45
C ALA A 430 9.40 -20.77 0.95
N ASP A 431 10.27 -21.77 1.01
CA ASP A 431 10.47 -22.61 2.20
C ASP A 431 10.91 -21.78 3.42
N ASP A 432 11.83 -20.83 3.23
CA ASP A 432 12.34 -19.94 4.28
C ASP A 432 11.25 -19.03 4.86
N ARG A 433 10.35 -18.52 4.00
CA ARG A 433 9.22 -17.69 4.42
C ARG A 433 8.19 -18.50 5.21
N VAL A 434 7.87 -19.70 4.74
CA VAL A 434 6.95 -20.62 5.44
C VAL A 434 7.53 -21.01 6.80
N GLU A 435 8.82 -21.35 6.85
CA GLU A 435 9.52 -21.70 8.08
C GLU A 435 9.51 -20.55 9.10
N ALA A 436 9.81 -19.31 8.66
CA ALA A 436 9.75 -18.14 9.52
C ALA A 436 8.34 -17.91 10.10
N THR A 437 7.30 -18.03 9.28
CA THR A 437 5.89 -17.92 9.70
C THR A 437 5.52 -19.00 10.73
N VAL A 438 5.93 -20.25 10.50
CA VAL A 438 5.66 -21.36 11.42
C VAL A 438 6.37 -21.15 12.76
N LYS A 439 7.65 -20.79 12.74
CA LYS A 439 8.44 -20.53 13.95
C LYS A 439 7.81 -19.43 14.79
N GLU A 440 7.33 -18.37 14.15
CA GLU A 440 6.70 -17.27 14.86
C GLU A 440 5.35 -17.67 15.48
N ALA A 441 4.50 -18.43 14.77
CA ALA A 441 3.27 -18.97 15.35
C ALA A 441 3.55 -19.86 16.57
N ALA A 442 4.57 -20.73 16.48
CA ALA A 442 4.93 -21.64 17.56
C ALA A 442 5.49 -20.87 18.77
N ARG A 443 6.34 -19.87 18.52
CA ARG A 443 6.88 -18.96 19.55
C ARG A 443 5.76 -18.27 20.30
N LEU A 444 4.78 -17.68 19.59
CA LEU A 444 3.63 -17.00 20.19
C LEU A 444 2.78 -17.96 21.02
N ALA A 445 2.52 -19.17 20.51
CA ALA A 445 1.73 -20.17 21.24
C ALA A 445 2.37 -20.57 22.57
N VAL A 446 3.69 -20.85 22.54
CA VAL A 446 4.44 -21.24 23.74
C VAL A 446 4.59 -20.07 24.71
N LEU A 447 4.89 -18.86 24.21
CA LEU A 447 4.99 -17.65 25.03
C LEU A 447 3.70 -17.37 25.82
N ALA A 448 2.55 -17.54 25.18
CA ALA A 448 1.24 -17.28 25.79
C ALA A 448 0.94 -18.19 27.01
N LEU A 449 1.56 -19.38 27.09
CA LEU A 449 1.47 -20.22 28.28
C LEU A 449 2.06 -19.52 29.50
N ASP A 450 3.18 -18.82 29.34
CA ASP A 450 3.88 -18.18 30.46
C ASP A 450 3.41 -16.73 30.68
N ALA A 451 2.55 -16.21 29.79
CA ALA A 451 1.96 -14.88 29.91
C ALA A 451 1.00 -14.75 31.10
N GLN A 452 1.09 -13.61 31.78
CA GLN A 452 0.24 -13.25 32.90
C GLN A 452 -0.99 -12.46 32.42
N PRO A 453 -2.13 -12.51 33.12
CA PRO A 453 -3.23 -11.61 32.82
C PRO A 453 -2.78 -10.15 32.88
N ALA A 454 -3.15 -9.35 31.88
CA ALA A 454 -2.82 -7.93 31.87
C ALA A 454 -3.55 -7.18 32.99
N PRO A 455 -2.97 -6.09 33.53
CA PRO A 455 -3.65 -5.21 34.48
C PRO A 455 -4.76 -4.41 33.79
N ALA A 456 -5.81 -4.11 34.55
CA ALA A 456 -6.86 -3.20 34.13
C ALA A 456 -6.54 -1.76 34.54
N GLY A 457 -6.77 -0.78 33.66
CA GLY A 457 -6.57 0.64 33.97
C GLY A 457 -6.25 1.48 32.74
N THR A 458 -5.87 2.74 32.96
CA THR A 458 -5.37 3.62 31.90
C THR A 458 -3.86 3.74 32.03
N PHE A 459 -3.15 3.43 30.95
CA PHE A 459 -1.69 3.41 30.94
C PHE A 459 -1.14 3.98 29.62
N PRO A 460 0.10 4.50 29.63
CA PRO A 460 0.85 4.69 28.40
C PRO A 460 1.13 3.34 27.74
N VAL A 461 1.02 3.33 26.41
CA VAL A 461 1.23 2.14 25.58
C VAL A 461 2.20 2.47 24.47
N VAL A 462 3.29 1.71 24.39
CA VAL A 462 4.19 1.72 23.24
C VAL A 462 3.73 0.63 22.27
N LEU A 463 3.30 1.03 21.07
CA LEU A 463 3.02 0.11 19.98
C LEU A 463 4.27 0.03 19.12
N SER A 464 4.93 -1.13 19.05
CA SER A 464 6.07 -1.32 18.16
C SER A 464 5.65 -1.38 16.69
N SER A 465 6.57 -1.17 15.75
CA SER A 465 6.23 -1.36 14.33
C SER A 465 5.71 -2.77 14.02
N SER A 466 6.25 -3.80 14.68
CA SER A 466 5.77 -5.18 14.49
C SER A 466 4.33 -5.39 14.94
N ALA A 467 3.76 -4.47 15.73
CA ALA A 467 2.38 -4.57 16.18
C ALA A 467 1.36 -4.50 15.04
N GLY A 468 1.75 -4.01 13.87
CA GLY A 468 0.84 -3.74 12.75
C GLY A 468 0.20 -2.36 12.85
N GLY A 469 -0.54 -1.97 11.82
CA GLY A 469 -1.17 -0.66 11.72
C GLY A 469 -2.64 -0.62 12.11
N THR A 470 -3.20 -1.66 12.74
CA THR A 470 -4.62 -1.73 13.13
C THR A 470 -5.08 -0.46 13.85
N MET A 471 -4.23 0.11 14.72
CA MET A 471 -4.55 1.38 15.38
C MET A 471 -4.83 2.50 14.36
N ILE A 472 -4.00 2.66 13.33
CA ILE A 472 -4.19 3.69 12.29
C ILE A 472 -5.42 3.39 11.43
N HIS A 473 -5.61 2.11 11.09
CA HIS A 473 -6.77 1.63 10.32
C HIS A 473 -8.08 2.03 10.98
N GLU A 474 -8.21 1.73 12.28
CA GLU A 474 -9.41 2.00 13.06
C GLU A 474 -9.50 3.48 13.47
N ALA A 475 -8.44 4.06 14.04
CA ALA A 475 -8.47 5.40 14.63
C ALA A 475 -8.80 6.52 13.62
N CYS A 476 -8.42 6.34 12.35
CA CYS A 476 -8.73 7.34 11.32
C CYS A 476 -8.99 6.79 9.93
N GLY A 477 -8.50 5.59 9.59
CA GLY A 477 -8.63 5.03 8.25
C GLY A 477 -10.07 5.07 7.72
N HIS A 478 -11.00 4.42 8.42
CA HIS A 478 -12.42 4.48 8.09
C HIS A 478 -13.02 5.89 8.20
N GLY A 479 -12.66 6.64 9.24
CA GLY A 479 -13.10 8.02 9.41
C GLY A 479 -12.71 8.95 8.25
N LEU A 480 -11.72 8.57 7.45
CA LEU A 480 -11.22 9.32 6.30
C LEU A 480 -11.78 8.82 4.95
N GLU A 481 -12.75 7.90 4.96
CA GLU A 481 -13.52 7.51 3.78
C GLU A 481 -14.63 8.54 3.50
N ALA A 482 -14.68 9.08 2.27
CA ALA A 482 -15.46 10.28 1.95
C ALA A 482 -16.99 10.11 2.09
N ASP A 483 -17.51 8.90 1.93
CA ASP A 483 -18.93 8.59 2.08
C ASP A 483 -19.40 8.79 3.53
N LEU A 484 -18.61 8.34 4.51
CA LEU A 484 -18.86 8.58 5.93
C LEU A 484 -18.73 10.06 6.28
N ALA A 485 -17.73 10.75 5.74
CA ALA A 485 -17.57 12.19 5.94
C ALA A 485 -18.74 13.01 5.37
N LEU A 486 -19.21 12.67 4.17
CA LEU A 486 -20.37 13.31 3.52
C LEU A 486 -21.69 13.05 4.27
N ALA A 487 -21.84 11.86 4.86
CA ALA A 487 -23.00 11.50 5.65
C ALA A 487 -23.00 12.11 7.07
N GLY A 488 -21.92 12.81 7.47
CA GLY A 488 -21.73 13.28 8.84
C GLY A 488 -21.48 12.14 9.85
N MET A 489 -21.14 10.95 9.37
CA MET A 489 -20.87 9.74 10.15
C MET A 489 -19.36 9.52 10.38
N SER A 490 -18.61 10.62 10.46
CA SER A 490 -17.17 10.62 10.69
C SER A 490 -16.79 11.72 11.67
N ALA A 491 -15.94 11.39 12.64
CA ALA A 491 -15.29 12.37 13.52
C ALA A 491 -14.42 13.41 12.77
N PHE A 492 -14.12 13.18 11.49
CA PHE A 492 -13.35 14.06 10.62
C PHE A 492 -14.22 14.90 9.67
N ALA A 493 -15.53 14.68 9.62
CA ALA A 493 -16.44 15.41 8.74
C ALA A 493 -16.29 16.95 8.91
N GLY A 494 -16.16 17.66 7.78
CA GLY A 494 -16.00 19.12 7.76
C GLY A 494 -14.64 19.65 8.23
N LYS A 495 -13.65 18.79 8.51
CA LYS A 495 -12.32 19.21 9.02
C LYS A 495 -11.23 19.35 7.96
N LEU A 496 -11.60 19.38 6.68
CA LEU A 496 -10.65 19.59 5.57
C LEU A 496 -9.85 20.89 5.78
N GLY A 497 -8.52 20.80 5.70
CA GLY A 497 -7.60 21.92 5.93
C GLY A 497 -7.36 22.27 7.40
N GLN A 498 -7.96 21.54 8.35
CA GLN A 498 -7.80 21.80 9.79
C GLN A 498 -6.79 20.84 10.42
N LYS A 499 -6.20 21.25 11.55
CA LYS A 499 -5.34 20.40 12.37
C LYS A 499 -6.20 19.37 13.09
N VAL A 500 -6.03 18.10 12.73
CA VAL A 500 -6.77 16.95 13.27
C VAL A 500 -5.88 15.99 14.07
N ALA A 501 -4.57 16.14 13.98
CA ALA A 501 -3.57 15.35 14.70
C ALA A 501 -2.38 16.22 15.16
N ALA A 502 -1.49 15.64 15.95
CA ALA A 502 -0.27 16.30 16.40
C ALA A 502 0.65 16.68 15.23
N GLU A 503 1.55 17.63 15.48
CA GLU A 503 2.63 17.93 14.52
C GLU A 503 3.55 16.71 14.38
N GLY A 504 4.05 16.46 13.18
CA GLY A 504 4.79 15.25 12.80
C GLY A 504 3.91 14.09 12.32
N VAL A 505 2.59 14.10 12.60
CA VAL A 505 1.70 13.01 12.19
C VAL A 505 1.34 13.13 10.71
N THR A 506 1.77 12.15 9.91
CA THR A 506 1.41 12.04 8.49
C THR A 506 0.82 10.66 8.22
N ILE A 507 -0.43 10.61 7.74
CA ILE A 507 -1.15 9.36 7.42
C ILE A 507 -1.32 9.24 5.91
N VAL A 508 -0.96 8.08 5.38
CA VAL A 508 -0.94 7.80 3.94
C VAL A 508 -1.74 6.52 3.65
N ASP A 509 -2.52 6.53 2.58
CA ASP A 509 -3.03 5.31 1.93
C ASP A 509 -2.38 5.16 0.55
N ASP A 510 -1.64 4.08 0.31
CA ASP A 510 -0.89 3.91 -0.92
C ASP A 510 -1.16 2.58 -1.62
N GLY A 511 -1.95 2.64 -2.70
CA GLY A 511 -2.28 1.46 -3.53
C GLY A 511 -1.15 0.98 -4.43
N THR A 512 -0.01 1.66 -4.45
CA THR A 512 1.11 1.44 -5.38
C THR A 512 2.27 0.67 -4.76
N LEU A 513 2.19 0.36 -3.45
CA LEU A 513 3.21 -0.40 -2.75
C LEU A 513 3.31 -1.83 -3.31
N PRO A 514 4.51 -2.33 -3.61
CA PRO A 514 4.68 -3.65 -4.18
C PRO A 514 4.22 -4.74 -3.21
N HIS A 515 3.48 -5.71 -3.73
CA HIS A 515 3.05 -6.95 -3.06
C HIS A 515 2.19 -6.83 -1.80
N LYS A 516 1.89 -5.62 -1.31
CA LYS A 516 0.98 -5.45 -0.17
C LYS A 516 -0.44 -5.89 -0.55
N ARG A 517 -1.21 -6.41 0.41
CA ARG A 517 -2.53 -7.02 0.12
C ARG A 517 -3.53 -6.04 -0.46
N GLY A 518 -3.45 -4.76 -0.10
CA GLY A 518 -4.31 -3.71 -0.60
C GLY A 518 -3.92 -3.16 -1.97
N SER A 519 -2.81 -3.61 -2.56
CA SER A 519 -2.29 -3.09 -3.81
C SER A 519 -2.97 -3.67 -5.04
N ALA A 520 -3.23 -2.80 -6.02
CA ALA A 520 -3.81 -3.16 -7.31
C ALA A 520 -3.38 -2.13 -8.36
N ALA A 521 -3.44 -2.45 -9.65
CA ALA A 521 -3.09 -1.48 -10.70
C ALA A 521 -4.17 -0.38 -10.81
N VAL A 522 -5.43 -0.80 -10.74
CA VAL A 522 -6.60 0.08 -10.74
C VAL A 522 -7.58 -0.30 -9.64
N ASP A 523 -8.35 0.66 -9.16
CA ASP A 523 -9.53 0.40 -8.31
C ASP A 523 -10.67 -0.25 -9.11
N ASP A 524 -11.77 -0.58 -8.43
CA ASP A 524 -12.92 -1.27 -9.04
C ASP A 524 -13.85 -0.33 -9.82
N GLU A 525 -13.41 0.89 -10.09
CA GLU A 525 -14.03 1.85 -11.01
C GLU A 525 -13.10 2.16 -12.19
N GLY A 526 -11.91 1.53 -12.26
CA GLY A 526 -10.94 1.66 -13.33
C GLY A 526 -10.00 2.87 -13.21
N ASN A 527 -9.93 3.51 -12.04
CA ASN A 527 -8.97 4.58 -11.75
C ASN A 527 -7.63 3.98 -11.33
N ALA A 528 -6.51 4.54 -11.79
CA ALA A 528 -5.18 4.09 -11.39
C ALA A 528 -5.00 4.23 -9.87
N SER A 529 -4.32 3.25 -9.25
CA SER A 529 -3.88 3.37 -7.86
C SER A 529 -2.89 4.52 -7.71
N THR A 530 -2.97 5.21 -6.58
CA THR A 530 -2.12 6.38 -6.27
C THR A 530 -1.72 6.38 -4.80
N ARG A 531 -0.69 7.16 -4.47
CA ARG A 531 -0.34 7.51 -3.09
C ARG A 531 -1.22 8.68 -2.63
N VAL A 532 -2.02 8.48 -1.59
CA VAL A 532 -2.96 9.47 -1.05
C VAL A 532 -2.50 9.89 0.34
N VAL A 533 -1.99 11.11 0.45
CA VAL A 533 -1.66 11.71 1.76
C VAL A 533 -2.96 12.25 2.36
N LEU A 534 -3.45 11.59 3.41
CA LEU A 534 -4.71 11.93 4.06
C LEU A 534 -4.51 13.02 5.12
N ILE A 535 -3.54 12.81 6.01
CA ILE A 535 -3.11 13.79 7.01
C ILE A 535 -1.64 14.09 6.73
N GLU A 536 -1.27 15.36 6.70
CA GLU A 536 0.11 15.79 6.50
C GLU A 536 0.48 16.76 7.62
N ASN A 537 1.50 16.40 8.41
CA ASN A 537 1.95 17.18 9.55
C ASN A 537 0.80 17.65 10.48
N GLY A 538 -0.12 16.74 10.77
CA GLY A 538 -1.29 16.97 11.62
C GLY A 538 -2.50 17.60 10.91
N VAL A 539 -2.39 18.03 9.66
CA VAL A 539 -3.47 18.71 8.91
C VAL A 539 -4.18 17.75 7.97
N LEU A 540 -5.52 17.69 8.03
CA LEU A 540 -6.32 16.89 7.11
C LEU A 540 -6.30 17.49 5.70
N LYS A 541 -5.75 16.76 4.72
CA LYS A 541 -5.54 17.22 3.34
C LYS A 541 -6.67 16.79 2.41
N GLN A 542 -7.16 15.56 2.55
CA GLN A 542 -8.19 14.97 1.68
C GLN A 542 -8.79 13.71 2.30
N TYR A 543 -9.87 13.21 1.69
CA TYR A 543 -10.50 11.94 2.01
C TYR A 543 -10.24 10.92 0.90
N LEU A 544 -10.38 9.63 1.21
CA LEU A 544 -10.42 8.55 0.22
C LEU A 544 -11.73 8.66 -0.57
N GLN A 545 -11.64 8.63 -1.90
CA GLN A 545 -12.77 8.86 -2.80
C GLN A 545 -13.12 7.65 -3.65
N SER A 546 -14.42 7.40 -3.82
CA SER A 546 -14.97 6.73 -5.01
C SER A 546 -15.40 7.79 -6.03
N ARG A 547 -15.76 7.37 -7.24
CA ARG A 547 -16.30 8.26 -8.28
C ARG A 547 -17.55 8.98 -7.83
N LYS A 548 -18.42 8.31 -7.05
CA LYS A 548 -19.65 8.92 -6.53
C LYS A 548 -19.34 10.03 -5.53
N THR A 549 -18.46 9.78 -4.57
CA THR A 549 -18.12 10.79 -3.55
C THR A 549 -17.27 11.91 -4.14
N ALA A 550 -16.37 11.60 -5.07
CA ALA A 550 -15.55 12.57 -5.80
C ALA A 550 -16.44 13.60 -6.53
N ARG A 551 -17.46 13.12 -7.26
CA ARG A 551 -18.45 13.99 -7.95
C ARG A 551 -19.21 14.88 -6.97
N LYS A 552 -19.66 14.33 -5.83
CA LYS A 552 -20.37 15.09 -4.79
C LYS A 552 -19.50 16.18 -4.16
N MET A 553 -18.20 15.94 -4.03
CA MET A 553 -17.25 16.87 -3.42
C MET A 553 -16.56 17.78 -4.43
N GLY A 554 -16.78 17.60 -5.75
CA GLY A 554 -16.10 18.39 -6.78
C GLY A 554 -14.59 18.15 -6.85
N VAL A 555 -14.14 16.93 -6.55
CA VAL A 555 -12.73 16.51 -6.57
C VAL A 555 -12.52 15.32 -7.51
N GLU A 556 -11.27 14.96 -7.78
CA GLU A 556 -10.93 13.77 -8.56
C GLU A 556 -10.99 12.49 -7.71
N PRO A 557 -11.31 11.32 -8.30
CA PRO A 557 -11.18 10.03 -7.62
C PRO A 557 -9.72 9.74 -7.21
N THR A 558 -9.53 9.13 -6.05
CA THR A 558 -8.19 8.84 -5.49
C THR A 558 -7.69 7.41 -5.78
N GLY A 559 -8.47 6.61 -6.51
CA GLY A 559 -8.17 5.20 -6.73
C GLY A 559 -8.59 4.32 -5.54
N ASN A 560 -9.65 4.70 -4.83
CA ASN A 560 -10.16 4.02 -3.64
C ASN A 560 -11.61 3.54 -3.79
N GLY A 561 -12.21 3.60 -4.98
CA GLY A 561 -13.53 3.03 -5.25
C GLY A 561 -13.45 1.52 -5.36
N ARG A 562 -13.57 0.80 -4.24
CA ARG A 562 -13.41 -0.66 -4.19
C ARG A 562 -14.71 -1.39 -3.87
N ARG A 563 -14.83 -2.62 -4.35
CA ARG A 563 -15.95 -3.54 -4.08
C ARG A 563 -15.42 -4.93 -3.75
N GLU A 564 -16.21 -5.73 -3.03
CA GLU A 564 -15.85 -7.14 -2.75
C GLU A 564 -15.87 -8.01 -4.01
N SER A 565 -16.89 -7.84 -4.86
CA SER A 565 -17.10 -8.62 -6.07
C SER A 565 -18.07 -7.90 -7.03
N TYR A 566 -18.32 -8.49 -8.19
CA TYR A 566 -19.29 -7.99 -9.17
C TYR A 566 -20.70 -7.76 -8.61
N LYS A 567 -21.06 -8.40 -7.48
CA LYS A 567 -22.36 -8.29 -6.80
C LYS A 567 -22.55 -7.00 -5.99
N HIS A 568 -21.50 -6.19 -5.87
CA HIS A 568 -21.49 -5.07 -4.95
C HIS A 568 -21.20 -3.74 -5.66
N LEU A 569 -21.75 -2.67 -5.07
CA LEU A 569 -21.41 -1.30 -5.44
C LEU A 569 -20.03 -0.93 -4.89
N PRO A 570 -19.19 -0.21 -5.67
CA PRO A 570 -17.94 0.29 -5.15
C PRO A 570 -18.19 1.47 -4.21
N ILE A 571 -17.45 1.48 -3.11
CA ILE A 571 -17.48 2.53 -2.08
C ILE A 571 -16.03 2.97 -1.81
N PRO A 572 -15.79 4.17 -1.23
CA PRO A 572 -14.45 4.54 -0.81
C PRO A 572 -13.92 3.55 0.23
N ARG A 573 -12.77 2.94 -0.05
CA ARG A 573 -12.10 1.95 0.80
C ARG A 573 -10.59 2.16 0.86
N MET A 574 -10.01 1.89 2.02
CA MET A 574 -8.57 1.77 2.21
C MET A 574 -7.92 0.70 1.33
N ARG A 575 -6.61 0.81 1.16
CA ARG A 575 -5.71 -0.11 0.47
C ARG A 575 -4.57 -0.50 1.42
N ASN A 576 -3.52 0.31 1.49
CA ASN A 576 -2.39 0.12 2.37
C ASN A 576 -2.22 1.39 3.21
N THR A 577 -2.81 1.41 4.40
CA THR A 577 -2.91 2.62 5.23
C THR A 577 -1.86 2.61 6.32
N PHE A 578 -1.03 3.64 6.40
CA PHE A 578 0.05 3.68 7.39
C PHE A 578 0.34 5.07 7.93
N LEU A 579 0.94 5.09 9.12
CA LEU A 579 1.60 6.27 9.69
C LEU A 579 3.02 6.36 9.14
N ALA A 580 3.39 7.52 8.60
CA ALA A 580 4.75 7.77 8.13
C ALA A 580 5.75 7.74 9.30
N PRO A 581 7.00 7.27 9.08
CA PRO A 581 8.03 7.25 10.11
C PRO A 581 8.37 8.66 10.60
N GLY A 582 8.66 8.75 11.89
CA GLY A 582 9.25 9.91 12.54
C GLY A 582 10.78 9.80 12.61
N GLU A 583 11.36 10.48 13.59
CA GLU A 583 12.81 10.67 13.71
C GLU A 583 13.42 9.92 14.91
N GLU A 584 12.58 9.41 15.80
CA GLU A 584 13.04 8.92 17.10
C GLU A 584 13.49 7.45 17.04
N ALA A 585 14.47 7.07 17.86
CA ALA A 585 14.86 5.67 17.99
C ALA A 585 13.78 4.88 18.75
N PRO A 586 13.29 3.74 18.21
CA PRO A 586 12.29 2.90 18.89
C PRO A 586 12.71 2.51 20.31
N GLU A 587 13.99 2.24 20.50
CA GLU A 587 14.57 1.89 21.80
C GLU A 587 14.50 3.06 22.78
N ALA A 588 14.63 4.31 22.30
CA ALA A 588 14.46 5.50 23.13
C ALA A 588 12.98 5.73 23.49
N ILE A 589 12.04 5.34 22.62
CA ILE A 589 10.60 5.32 22.93
C ILE A 589 10.31 4.34 24.05
N LEU A 590 10.80 3.12 23.94
CA LEU A 590 10.61 2.10 24.97
C LEU A 590 11.32 2.45 26.29
N ALA A 591 12.55 2.98 26.24
CA ALA A 591 13.35 3.28 27.43
C ALA A 591 12.72 4.35 28.34
N ASP A 592 11.94 5.27 27.76
CA ASP A 592 11.24 6.35 28.47
C ASP A 592 9.92 5.89 29.13
N LEU A 593 9.46 4.67 28.83
CA LEU A 593 8.24 4.12 29.41
C LEU A 593 8.46 3.71 30.88
N ASP A 594 8.12 4.60 31.82
CA ASP A 594 8.26 4.32 33.25
C ASP A 594 7.35 3.19 33.73
N ARG A 595 6.09 3.16 33.31
CA ARG A 595 5.17 2.07 33.62
C ARG A 595 4.04 1.99 32.61
N GLY A 596 3.89 0.86 31.93
CA GLY A 596 2.83 0.69 30.93
C GLY A 596 2.96 -0.59 30.13
N LEU A 597 2.40 -0.58 28.93
CA LEU A 597 2.35 -1.75 28.05
C LEU A 597 3.20 -1.54 26.80
N PHE A 598 4.00 -2.55 26.44
CA PHE A 598 4.67 -2.62 25.15
C PHE A 598 4.00 -3.70 24.29
N VAL A 599 3.44 -3.32 23.14
CA VAL A 599 2.70 -4.22 22.24
C VAL A 599 3.55 -4.55 21.02
N LYS A 600 3.68 -5.85 20.75
CA LYS A 600 4.42 -6.39 19.61
C LYS A 600 3.56 -6.99 18.52
N HIS A 601 2.32 -7.35 18.82
CA HIS A 601 1.38 -7.92 17.86
C HIS A 601 -0.05 -7.59 18.30
N MET A 602 -0.79 -6.87 17.45
CA MET A 602 -2.23 -6.64 17.64
C MET A 602 -3.05 -7.73 16.96
N GLY A 603 -4.27 -7.94 17.44
CA GLY A 603 -5.28 -8.74 16.76
C GLY A 603 -6.21 -7.85 15.94
N GLY A 604 -7.40 -8.38 15.62
CA GLY A 604 -8.45 -7.60 14.98
C GLY A 604 -8.94 -6.43 15.84
N GLY A 605 -9.49 -5.42 15.16
CA GLY A 605 -10.06 -4.22 15.76
C GLY A 605 -11.45 -3.90 15.24
N GLN A 606 -12.09 -2.93 15.88
CA GLN A 606 -13.34 -2.30 15.46
C GLN A 606 -13.35 -0.82 15.85
N VAL A 607 -14.02 0.00 15.05
CA VAL A 607 -14.24 1.43 15.32
C VAL A 607 -15.69 1.84 15.16
N ASP A 608 -16.16 2.71 16.06
CA ASP A 608 -17.31 3.58 15.81
C ASP A 608 -16.82 4.86 15.15
N THR A 609 -17.09 5.00 13.85
CA THR A 609 -16.58 6.13 13.04
C THR A 609 -17.19 7.48 13.40
N VAL A 610 -18.37 7.50 14.05
CA VAL A 610 -19.04 8.73 14.47
C VAL A 610 -18.30 9.34 15.66
N THR A 611 -18.00 8.53 16.67
CA THR A 611 -17.28 8.97 17.87
C THR A 611 -15.76 8.93 17.71
N GLY A 612 -15.27 8.06 16.82
CA GLY A 612 -13.86 7.72 16.66
C GLY A 612 -13.36 6.71 17.71
N ASN A 613 -14.24 6.10 18.50
CA ASN A 613 -13.84 5.13 19.53
C ASN A 613 -13.47 3.79 18.91
N PHE A 614 -12.32 3.25 19.28
CA PHE A 614 -11.83 1.95 18.80
C PHE A 614 -11.62 0.95 19.93
N VAL A 615 -11.62 -0.33 19.59
CA VAL A 615 -11.15 -1.43 20.44
C VAL A 615 -10.32 -2.39 19.60
N PHE A 616 -9.20 -2.88 20.14
CA PHE A 616 -8.43 -3.95 19.52
C PHE A 616 -7.84 -4.93 20.54
N GLU A 617 -7.60 -6.16 20.10
CA GLU A 617 -7.00 -7.22 20.92
C GLU A 617 -5.47 -7.14 20.91
N VAL A 618 -4.81 -7.50 22.02
CA VAL A 618 -3.35 -7.68 22.07
C VAL A 618 -3.02 -9.17 21.98
N LYS A 619 -2.30 -9.56 20.92
CA LYS A 619 -1.83 -10.95 20.71
C LYS A 619 -0.44 -11.19 21.29
N GLU A 620 0.41 -10.16 21.31
CA GLU A 620 1.68 -10.18 22.03
C GLU A 620 1.92 -8.82 22.67
N GLY A 621 2.06 -8.81 24.00
CA GLY A 621 2.41 -7.62 24.75
C GLY A 621 3.22 -7.94 26.00
N TYR A 622 3.87 -6.93 26.55
CA TYR A 622 4.74 -7.03 27.71
C TYR A 622 4.44 -5.90 28.68
N TRP A 623 4.36 -6.22 29.97
CA TRP A 623 4.36 -5.21 31.01
C TRP A 623 5.75 -4.59 31.13
N VAL A 624 5.81 -3.26 31.20
CA VAL A 624 7.07 -2.50 31.24
C VAL A 624 7.14 -1.71 32.53
N GLU A 625 8.31 -1.73 33.17
CA GLU A 625 8.64 -0.80 34.25
C GLU A 625 10.07 -0.26 34.08
N LYS A 626 10.21 1.07 34.14
CA LYS A 626 11.46 1.82 33.96
C LYS A 626 12.19 1.44 32.66
N GLY A 627 11.43 1.38 31.57
CA GLY A 627 11.92 1.02 30.24
C GLY A 627 12.32 -0.45 30.08
N GLN A 628 12.06 -1.31 31.06
CA GLN A 628 12.43 -2.73 31.02
C GLN A 628 11.19 -3.62 30.91
N LEU A 629 11.21 -4.55 29.95
CA LEU A 629 10.21 -5.60 29.83
C LEU A 629 10.28 -6.51 31.07
N LYS A 630 9.16 -6.69 31.78
CA LYS A 630 9.08 -7.51 32.99
C LYS A 630 8.55 -8.91 32.70
N TYR A 631 7.37 -8.99 32.10
CA TYR A 631 6.73 -10.26 31.77
C TYR A 631 5.75 -10.09 30.59
N PRO A 632 5.55 -11.15 29.78
CA PRO A 632 4.51 -11.14 28.76
C PRO A 632 3.12 -11.10 29.38
N VAL A 633 2.18 -10.42 28.72
CA VAL A 633 0.79 -10.31 29.15
C VAL A 633 -0.17 -10.95 28.14
N LYS A 634 -1.34 -11.38 28.63
CA LYS A 634 -2.46 -11.89 27.84
C LYS A 634 -3.78 -11.32 28.34
N ASN A 635 -4.86 -11.60 27.60
CA ASN A 635 -6.22 -11.12 27.89
C ASN A 635 -6.27 -9.59 28.04
N ALA A 636 -5.60 -8.88 27.11
CA ALA A 636 -5.65 -7.43 27.05
C ALA A 636 -6.40 -6.99 25.79
N THR A 637 -7.33 -6.08 25.99
CA THR A 637 -7.90 -5.25 24.92
C THR A 637 -7.46 -3.81 25.14
N LEU A 638 -7.19 -3.07 24.07
CA LEU A 638 -6.93 -1.64 24.13
C LEU A 638 -8.12 -0.88 23.57
N SER A 639 -8.51 0.19 24.24
CA SER A 639 -9.54 1.10 23.75
C SER A 639 -9.18 2.57 23.97
N GLY A 640 -9.71 3.42 23.09
CA GLY A 640 -9.45 4.84 23.09
C GLY A 640 -10.24 5.57 22.01
N ALA A 641 -10.10 6.89 21.97
CA ALA A 641 -10.70 7.74 20.95
C ALA A 641 -9.64 8.14 19.91
N GLY A 642 -9.79 7.67 18.68
CA GLY A 642 -8.85 7.86 17.57
C GLY A 642 -8.40 9.31 17.38
N PRO A 643 -9.32 10.29 17.24
CA PRO A 643 -8.95 11.70 17.13
C PRO A 643 -8.13 12.22 18.33
N ALA A 644 -8.44 11.78 19.54
CA ALA A 644 -7.71 12.21 20.73
C ALA A 644 -6.30 11.61 20.78
N VAL A 645 -6.17 10.32 20.44
CA VAL A 645 -4.86 9.65 20.34
C VAL A 645 -3.98 10.33 19.30
N LEU A 646 -4.52 10.61 18.11
CA LEU A 646 -3.79 11.29 17.04
C LEU A 646 -3.33 12.71 17.43
N GLN A 647 -4.12 13.44 18.22
CA GLN A 647 -3.75 14.77 18.73
C GLN A 647 -2.65 14.74 19.79
N GLN A 648 -2.43 13.59 20.43
CA GLN A 648 -1.42 13.40 21.48
C GLN A 648 -0.18 12.63 20.99
N LEU A 649 -0.19 12.17 19.74
CA LEU A 649 0.85 11.35 19.14
C LEU A 649 2.11 12.18 18.81
N THR A 650 2.96 12.38 19.80
CA THR A 650 4.16 13.25 19.70
C THR A 650 5.45 12.48 19.53
N ARG A 651 5.46 11.16 19.79
CA ARG A 651 6.64 10.31 19.71
C ARG A 651 6.45 9.21 18.69
N ILE A 652 7.20 9.33 17.60
CA ILE A 652 7.09 8.49 16.41
C ILE A 652 8.48 8.03 16.01
N GLY A 653 8.64 6.72 15.95
CA GLY A 653 9.87 6.02 15.62
C GLY A 653 10.19 6.12 14.13
N HIS A 654 11.45 5.83 13.80
CA HIS A 654 11.94 5.84 12.43
C HIS A 654 11.81 4.47 11.71
N ASP A 655 11.26 3.47 12.40
CA ASP A 655 11.24 2.04 12.07
C ASP A 655 9.92 1.57 11.42
N LEU A 656 9.50 2.17 10.30
CA LEU A 656 8.33 1.64 9.57
C LEU A 656 8.72 0.37 8.79
N GLU A 657 8.59 -0.80 9.42
CA GLU A 657 9.14 -2.06 8.91
C GLU A 657 8.09 -3.13 8.61
N HIS A 658 7.03 -3.21 9.43
CA HIS A 658 6.04 -4.28 9.34
C HIS A 658 4.69 -3.79 8.84
N PHE A 659 4.14 -4.49 7.85
CA PHE A 659 2.76 -4.31 7.39
C PHE A 659 1.96 -5.53 7.78
N ASP A 660 0.92 -5.33 8.57
CA ASP A 660 0.00 -6.39 8.90
C ASP A 660 -0.99 -6.60 7.74
N ILE A 661 -1.58 -7.79 7.70
CA ILE A 661 -2.47 -8.21 6.62
C ILE A 661 -3.89 -8.41 7.12
N GLY A 662 -4.86 -7.81 6.43
CA GLY A 662 -6.23 -7.82 6.87
C GLY A 662 -7.25 -8.02 5.76
N THR A 663 -8.47 -8.35 6.18
CA THR A 663 -9.68 -8.18 5.38
C THR A 663 -10.54 -7.14 6.08
N CYS A 664 -10.61 -5.94 5.51
CA CYS A 664 -11.39 -4.84 6.05
C CYS A 664 -12.87 -5.04 5.67
N GLY A 665 -13.78 -4.87 6.63
CA GLY A 665 -15.23 -4.99 6.43
C GLY A 665 -15.94 -3.63 6.48
N LYS A 666 -16.80 -3.33 5.50
CA LYS A 666 -17.68 -2.15 5.50
C LYS A 666 -18.92 -2.41 4.67
N ASP A 667 -20.10 -2.06 5.17
CA ASP A 667 -21.40 -2.29 4.51
C ASP A 667 -21.59 -3.74 4.02
N GLY A 668 -21.12 -4.71 4.82
CA GLY A 668 -21.17 -6.14 4.48
C GLY A 668 -20.12 -6.60 3.46
N GLN A 669 -19.23 -5.71 2.99
CA GLN A 669 -18.20 -6.02 2.00
C GLN A 669 -16.80 -6.17 2.61
N GLY A 670 -16.15 -7.31 2.35
CA GLY A 670 -14.76 -7.59 2.68
C GLY A 670 -13.80 -7.27 1.53
N VAL A 671 -12.78 -6.45 1.77
CA VAL A 671 -11.68 -6.23 0.79
C VAL A 671 -10.31 -6.42 1.45
N PRO A 672 -9.32 -6.97 0.72
CA PRO A 672 -7.97 -7.15 1.26
C PRO A 672 -7.30 -5.79 1.46
N VAL A 673 -6.66 -5.62 2.61
CA VAL A 673 -5.93 -4.40 3.01
C VAL A 673 -4.63 -4.78 3.69
N SER A 674 -3.73 -3.81 3.78
CA SER A 674 -2.61 -3.86 4.73
C SER A 674 -2.57 -2.57 5.53
N ASP A 675 -1.97 -2.62 6.71
CA ASP A 675 -1.74 -1.43 7.50
C ASP A 675 -0.40 -1.49 8.24
N ALA A 676 0.15 -0.32 8.57
CA ALA A 676 1.40 -0.23 9.29
C ALA A 676 1.52 1.04 10.15
N LEU A 677 2.42 0.98 11.11
CA LEU A 677 2.92 2.13 11.86
C LEU A 677 4.39 1.90 12.22
N PRO A 678 5.20 2.96 12.39
CA PRO A 678 6.46 2.86 13.12
C PRO A 678 6.18 2.68 14.62
N THR A 679 7.22 2.42 15.41
CA THR A 679 7.06 2.40 16.87
C THR A 679 6.53 3.74 17.38
N ILE A 680 5.48 3.74 18.18
CA ILE A 680 4.86 4.97 18.72
C ILE A 680 4.57 4.84 20.21
N LEU A 681 4.48 5.99 20.90
CA LEU A 681 3.93 6.07 22.26
C LEU A 681 2.55 6.71 22.24
N CYS A 682 1.54 5.95 22.65
CA CYS A 682 0.21 6.42 22.97
C CYS A 682 0.18 6.79 24.47
N PRO A 683 0.00 8.08 24.85
CA PRO A 683 0.19 8.51 26.24
C PRO A 683 -0.80 7.89 27.23
N ALA A 684 -2.03 7.66 26.81
CA ALA A 684 -3.08 7.10 27.65
C ALA A 684 -4.06 6.28 26.81
N LEU A 685 -4.02 4.96 26.96
CA LEU A 685 -5.04 4.03 26.46
C LEU A 685 -5.66 3.26 27.61
N VAL A 686 -6.92 2.90 27.48
CA VAL A 686 -7.59 1.98 28.42
C VAL A 686 -7.14 0.56 28.08
N VAL A 687 -6.51 -0.09 29.05
CA VAL A 687 -6.15 -1.51 28.99
C VAL A 687 -7.24 -2.31 29.72
N GLY A 688 -8.03 -3.07 28.96
CA GLY A 688 -9.03 -4.00 29.45
C GLY A 688 -8.41 -5.33 29.85
N GLY A 689 -7.63 -5.34 30.93
CA GLY A 689 -7.01 -6.53 31.49
C GLY A 689 -7.93 -7.31 32.44
N THR A 690 -7.53 -8.55 32.80
CA THR A 690 -8.27 -9.40 33.75
C THR A 690 -7.54 -9.63 35.08
N ALA A 691 -6.36 -9.02 35.29
CA ALA A 691 -5.72 -8.97 36.60
C ALA A 691 -6.35 -7.88 37.51
N GLU A 692 -5.93 -7.84 38.78
CA GLU A 692 -6.32 -6.75 39.68
C GLU A 692 -5.97 -5.38 39.07
N PRO A 693 -6.87 -4.38 39.19
CA PRO A 693 -6.60 -3.05 38.69
C PRO A 693 -5.35 -2.46 39.33
N LEU A 694 -4.46 -1.92 38.50
CA LEU A 694 -3.36 -1.09 38.98
C LEU A 694 -3.79 0.38 38.96
N PRO A 695 -3.23 1.25 39.83
CA PRO A 695 -3.50 2.68 39.76
C PRO A 695 -3.19 3.21 38.35
N SER A 696 -4.18 3.84 37.72
CA SER A 696 -4.02 4.44 36.40
C SER A 696 -2.88 5.46 36.40
N VAL A 697 -2.11 5.46 35.32
CA VAL A 697 -1.12 6.49 35.02
C VAL A 697 -1.81 7.43 34.04
N ILE A 698 -2.25 8.59 34.55
CA ILE A 698 -2.96 9.63 33.78
C ILE A 698 -1.99 10.74 33.41
#